data_AF-A0A3M1IY93-F1
#
_entry.id   AF-A0A3M1IY93-F1
#
_cell.length_a   1.000
_cell.length_b   1.000
_cell.length_c   1.000
_cell.angle_alpha   90.00
_cell.angle_beta   90.00
_cell.angle_gamma   90.00
#
_symmetry.space_group_name_H-M   'P 1'
#
loop_
_entity.id
_entity.type
_entity.pdbx_description
1 polymer ?
#
loop_
_entity_poly.entity_id
_entity_poly.type
_entity_poly.pdbx_seq_one_letter_code
_entity_poly.pdbx_strand_id
1 'polypeptide(L)'
;IPYHYRPRPLYEQWSYRLNRQGKANENLGYRSSAWNTSDLFVRYPLNYDLEPYNFLRIEGHVGQNFQVALADLLSQKDANRLPIDIVALKTGYDSGNIPLPEDLEGCHFEDLQSLYRAFREEMLCQICEMVKHLYNLPYPPNSEEHRIADRAPRLNLLQECAPTFRYYTNTIGAEYERRFDQIIITNVLIDQPTIVIPGLFFFFNITNYVNFITTTITQLRNLAIVLPEHLVDLDLASVQSRYQAILDAIEPFNRNLIFDTNDADEDTGNSAPIDLEELSDQLDHFLYACKLETFQQIHQEYQRRLERIREQLLLSNFARKHPGLQHKAGVPMGGTFVMVYHGDNQQDQIPTRPGPFTLNGRVLADGEALIGANVFVVGTSRGTTTDVEGSFQIRVDELPVRLRVNFPGFTEQSVFVSNPENEVRFDLSDPDGGQDAVERFGNLAAGTVIADFYLPYLCCSDCASVQFVLPTPPPSFNWEQRGCTNPNNGGQIVLMPTGGTPPYEYSTNSGQSWQAIGEEPIDVDNGVQIQIRDAAGAESTRRTIELRAPLQISQVSEPDCNADGTEYSVAFAVSGGQAPYFLETENDRQTILGTEPAVFRFASGSAGSVRVTDSSEPACEAQITIAAHTCETPCGLPCRGITREVGYPMWIQRPAPRSQMEYLNVNVGVKFLNIFLDTGETIEIDPAELTNILIPTSGSITRSNYTSTWNRAFGRINELIARVSQEQLGIEHPLLRLSLDQDRVQGLSVLRIEHYECHRFEFNLGFSYVSSLDERTTFERSLVYNQEEYVVSERVSIGGQAIIPVTQGVLPAFDEIRYDHCNPEQPPRVSCEEPISVDFRATVLTDRPGYNLRAVGPRTLPILWIIEHSVPAMTSERRVVTQFQPNTPYQLMLLTVDPNTTCPGFVSEELSWTNLI
;
A
#
# COMPACT_ATOMS: atom_id res chain seq x y z
N ILE A 1 -34.29 16.25 29.42
CA ILE A 1 -33.84 15.55 30.66
C ILE A 1 -32.32 15.51 30.61
N PRO A 2 -31.60 16.03 31.62
CA PRO A 2 -30.14 16.01 31.62
C PRO A 2 -29.59 14.59 31.44
N TYR A 3 -28.47 14.42 30.71
CA TYR A 3 -27.94 13.10 30.33
C TYR A 3 -27.61 12.15 31.50
N HIS A 4 -27.37 12.69 32.70
CA HIS A 4 -27.09 11.91 33.91
C HIS A 4 -28.36 11.32 34.54
N TYR A 5 -29.55 11.82 34.18
CA TYR A 5 -30.81 11.19 34.55
C TYR A 5 -31.07 10.01 33.62
N ARG A 6 -31.25 8.81 34.19
CA ARG A 6 -31.55 7.56 33.47
C ARG A 6 -32.98 7.07 33.77
N PRO A 7 -34.03 7.84 33.43
CA PRO A 7 -35.40 7.43 33.68
C PRO A 7 -35.74 6.16 32.89
N ARG A 8 -36.38 5.21 33.55
CA ARG A 8 -36.92 3.98 32.93
C ARG A 8 -38.39 3.82 33.34
N PRO A 9 -39.36 3.93 32.40
CA PRO A 9 -39.22 4.29 30.99
C PRO A 9 -39.15 5.82 30.75
N LEU A 10 -38.43 6.26 29.71
CA LEU A 10 -38.20 7.68 29.40
C LEU A 10 -39.48 8.46 29.06
N TYR A 11 -40.42 7.82 28.33
CA TYR A 11 -41.62 8.49 27.81
C TYR A 11 -42.56 8.99 28.93
N GLU A 12 -42.59 8.31 30.08
CA GLU A 12 -43.37 8.75 31.26
C GLU A 12 -42.84 10.01 31.91
N GLN A 13 -41.55 10.30 31.72
CA GLN A 13 -40.87 11.44 32.35
C GLN A 13 -40.62 12.59 31.37
N TRP A 14 -40.95 12.40 30.08
CA TRP A 14 -40.61 13.35 29.00
C TRP A 14 -41.46 14.63 29.04
N SER A 15 -42.77 14.48 29.22
CA SER A 15 -43.73 15.59 29.24
C SER A 15 -44.54 15.56 30.54
N TYR A 16 -44.23 16.49 31.44
CA TYR A 16 -44.95 16.63 32.70
C TYR A 16 -46.46 16.81 32.48
N ARG A 17 -46.86 17.57 31.45
CA ARG A 17 -48.26 17.81 31.11
C ARG A 17 -48.98 16.53 30.69
N LEU A 18 -48.39 15.75 29.77
CA LEU A 18 -49.00 14.51 29.28
C LEU A 18 -49.00 13.42 30.35
N ASN A 19 -47.93 13.31 31.14
CA ASN A 19 -47.86 12.36 32.24
C ASN A 19 -48.93 12.64 33.31
N ARG A 20 -49.10 13.91 33.72
CA ARG A 20 -50.16 14.31 34.65
C ARG A 20 -51.58 13.99 34.14
N GLN A 21 -51.76 13.92 32.82
CA GLN A 21 -53.04 13.60 32.18
C GLN A 21 -53.23 12.10 31.92
N GLY A 22 -52.30 11.24 32.32
CA GLY A 22 -52.34 9.80 32.03
C GLY A 22 -52.12 9.49 30.54
N LYS A 23 -51.56 10.44 29.78
CA LYS A 23 -51.36 10.40 28.32
C LYS A 23 -49.87 10.33 27.96
N ALA A 24 -49.04 9.78 28.85
CA ALA A 24 -47.60 9.66 28.60
C ALA A 24 -47.28 8.83 27.35
N ASN A 25 -48.13 7.84 27.04
CA ASN A 25 -48.05 7.04 25.82
C ASN A 25 -48.37 7.86 24.55
N GLU A 26 -48.91 9.07 24.63
CA GLU A 26 -49.15 9.94 23.47
C GLU A 26 -47.93 10.82 23.11
N ASN A 27 -46.78 10.65 23.78
CA ASN A 27 -45.56 11.37 23.39
C ASN A 27 -45.12 10.96 21.97
N LEU A 28 -44.99 11.95 21.09
CA LEU A 28 -44.46 11.76 19.74
C LEU A 28 -42.94 11.56 19.77
N GLY A 29 -42.44 10.68 18.92
CA GLY A 29 -41.00 10.44 18.77
C GLY A 29 -40.71 9.31 17.80
N TYR A 30 -39.45 9.19 17.37
CA TYR A 30 -39.02 8.19 16.40
C TYR A 30 -39.18 6.73 16.87
N ARG A 31 -39.29 6.49 18.19
CA ARG A 31 -39.53 5.17 18.82
C ARG A 31 -40.94 5.02 19.38
N SER A 32 -41.90 5.81 18.93
CA SER A 32 -43.25 5.86 19.52
C SER A 32 -44.00 4.52 19.51
N SER A 33 -43.68 3.64 18.56
CA SER A 33 -44.16 2.26 18.51
C SER A 33 -43.81 1.42 19.75
N ALA A 34 -42.74 1.77 20.49
CA ALA A 34 -42.30 1.05 21.67
C ALA A 34 -43.15 1.31 22.93
N TRP A 35 -43.94 2.39 22.95
CA TRP A 35 -44.81 2.75 24.08
C TRP A 35 -46.26 3.01 23.70
N ASN A 36 -46.59 3.08 22.41
CA ASN A 36 -47.94 3.22 21.92
C ASN A 36 -48.18 2.32 20.70
N THR A 37 -49.01 1.29 20.87
CA THR A 37 -49.32 0.31 19.82
C THR A 37 -50.66 0.58 19.12
N SER A 38 -51.55 1.37 19.74
CA SER A 38 -52.93 1.58 19.29
C SER A 38 -53.12 2.87 18.48
N ASP A 39 -52.46 3.96 18.87
CA ASP A 39 -52.78 5.29 18.32
C ASP A 39 -51.92 5.61 17.10
N LEU A 40 -52.54 5.60 15.92
CA LEU A 40 -51.84 5.83 14.65
C LEU A 40 -51.23 7.23 14.54
N PHE A 41 -51.84 8.27 15.12
CA PHE A 41 -51.29 9.63 15.12
C PHE A 41 -50.01 9.76 15.97
N VAL A 42 -49.79 8.83 16.90
CA VAL A 42 -48.57 8.75 17.72
C VAL A 42 -47.48 7.97 17.00
N ARG A 43 -47.87 6.90 16.30
CA ARG A 43 -46.96 6.02 15.53
C ARG A 43 -46.49 6.64 14.22
N TYR A 44 -47.33 7.45 13.57
CA TYR A 44 -47.08 8.05 12.26
C TYR A 44 -47.41 9.54 12.25
N PRO A 45 -46.77 10.37 13.09
CA PRO A 45 -47.16 11.76 13.31
C PRO A 45 -47.12 12.64 12.04
N LEU A 46 -46.24 12.32 11.09
CA LEU A 46 -46.10 13.06 9.82
C LEU A 46 -47.29 12.90 8.87
N ASN A 47 -48.13 11.87 9.08
CA ASN A 47 -49.35 11.63 8.29
C ASN A 47 -50.58 12.40 8.81
N TYR A 48 -50.44 13.15 9.89
CA TYR A 48 -51.52 13.86 10.57
C TYR A 48 -51.24 15.37 10.60
N ASP A 49 -52.14 16.13 11.23
CA ASP A 49 -52.06 17.58 11.28
C ASP A 49 -50.77 18.08 11.95
N LEU A 50 -49.97 18.81 11.17
CA LEU A 50 -48.69 19.40 11.58
C LEU A 50 -48.83 20.86 12.01
N GLU A 51 -50.00 21.50 11.84
CA GLU A 51 -50.23 22.91 12.20
C GLU A 51 -49.84 23.24 13.66
N PRO A 52 -50.12 22.37 14.66
CA PRO A 52 -49.71 22.61 16.04
C PRO A 52 -48.19 22.56 16.27
N TYR A 53 -47.41 22.06 15.30
CA TYR A 53 -45.98 21.77 15.41
C TYR A 53 -45.18 22.55 14.35
N ASN A 54 -44.70 23.74 14.71
CA ASN A 54 -43.97 24.62 13.80
C ASN A 54 -42.47 24.32 13.65
N PHE A 55 -41.99 23.23 14.25
CA PHE A 55 -40.58 22.83 14.23
C PHE A 55 -40.44 21.33 14.06
N LEU A 56 -39.71 20.92 13.03
CA LEU A 56 -39.40 19.53 12.74
C LEU A 56 -38.04 19.18 13.34
N ARG A 57 -38.04 18.22 14.25
CA ARG A 57 -36.82 17.71 14.89
C ARG A 57 -36.24 16.59 14.02
N ILE A 58 -34.96 16.70 13.68
CA ILE A 58 -34.27 15.75 12.81
C ILE A 58 -33.11 15.16 13.62
N GLU A 59 -33.09 13.84 13.81
CA GLU A 59 -32.11 13.14 14.65
C GLU A 59 -31.58 11.89 13.95
N GLY A 60 -30.45 11.35 14.41
CA GLY A 60 -29.89 10.09 13.93
C GLY A 60 -28.99 10.18 12.69
N HIS A 61 -28.91 11.35 12.06
CA HIS A 61 -28.07 11.59 10.87
C HIS A 61 -26.59 11.85 11.22
N VAL A 62 -26.29 12.41 12.40
CA VAL A 62 -24.91 12.64 12.88
C VAL A 62 -24.19 11.29 13.03
N GLY A 63 -22.97 11.21 12.50
CA GLY A 63 -22.16 9.99 12.46
C GLY A 63 -22.44 9.06 11.27
N GLN A 64 -23.48 9.32 10.46
CA GLN A 64 -23.71 8.57 9.22
C GLN A 64 -22.92 9.16 8.05
N ASN A 65 -22.83 8.42 6.94
CA ASN A 65 -22.39 8.99 5.67
C ASN A 65 -23.45 9.98 5.15
N PHE A 66 -23.02 11.17 4.76
CA PHE A 66 -23.91 12.26 4.37
C PHE A 66 -24.76 11.93 3.14
N GLN A 67 -24.29 11.09 2.21
CA GLN A 67 -25.08 10.71 1.03
C GLN A 67 -26.28 9.87 1.43
N VAL A 68 -26.09 8.92 2.35
CA VAL A 68 -27.15 8.07 2.90
C VAL A 68 -28.16 8.92 3.68
N ALA A 69 -27.67 9.78 4.57
CA ALA A 69 -28.52 10.64 5.39
C ALA A 69 -29.29 11.67 4.57
N LEU A 70 -28.64 12.29 3.57
CA LEU A 70 -29.28 13.25 2.66
C LEU A 70 -30.38 12.57 1.83
N ALA A 71 -30.12 11.38 1.28
CA ALA A 71 -31.10 10.64 0.48
C ALA A 71 -32.34 10.25 1.30
N ASP A 72 -32.13 9.78 2.54
CA ASP A 72 -33.24 9.44 3.45
C ASP A 72 -34.08 10.67 3.81
N LEU A 73 -33.44 11.79 4.17
CA LEU A 73 -34.15 13.03 4.51
C LEU A 73 -34.93 13.61 3.32
N LEU A 74 -34.37 13.55 2.11
CA LEU A 74 -35.08 13.96 0.89
C LEU A 74 -36.27 13.06 0.61
N SER A 75 -36.10 11.73 0.72
CA SER A 75 -37.19 10.77 0.60
C SER A 75 -38.32 11.04 1.60
N GLN A 76 -37.98 11.29 2.87
CA GLN A 76 -38.97 11.63 3.90
C GLN A 76 -39.64 12.99 3.64
N LYS A 77 -38.88 13.98 3.16
CA LYS A 77 -39.41 15.29 2.76
C LYS A 77 -40.49 15.11 1.69
N ASP A 78 -40.18 14.37 0.64
CA ASP A 78 -41.06 14.22 -0.51
C ASP A 78 -42.26 13.31 -0.21
N ALA A 79 -42.04 12.19 0.48
CA ALA A 79 -43.10 11.26 0.89
C ALA A 79 -44.14 11.91 1.80
N ASN A 80 -43.69 12.76 2.73
CA ASN A 80 -44.57 13.44 3.69
C ASN A 80 -44.89 14.90 3.28
N ARG A 81 -44.43 15.35 2.11
CA ARG A 81 -44.62 16.72 1.58
C ARG A 81 -44.24 17.82 2.58
N LEU A 82 -43.10 17.66 3.24
CA LEU A 82 -42.66 18.57 4.29
C LEU A 82 -42.18 19.91 3.67
N PRO A 83 -42.63 21.06 4.18
CA PRO A 83 -42.30 22.37 3.62
C PRO A 83 -40.95 22.87 4.13
N ILE A 84 -39.87 22.13 3.88
CA ILE A 84 -38.49 22.47 4.30
C ILE A 84 -37.54 22.25 3.13
N ASP A 85 -36.36 22.86 3.18
CA ASP A 85 -35.26 22.49 2.27
C ASP A 85 -34.12 21.81 3.02
N ILE A 86 -33.30 21.04 2.31
CA ILE A 86 -32.17 20.30 2.89
C ILE A 86 -30.93 20.60 2.05
N VAL A 87 -29.86 21.06 2.71
CA VAL A 87 -28.56 21.38 2.08
C VAL A 87 -27.47 20.61 2.82
N ALA A 88 -26.55 19.98 2.09
CA ALA A 88 -25.35 19.37 2.65
C ALA A 88 -24.11 20.23 2.33
N LEU A 89 -23.31 20.51 3.35
CA LEU A 89 -22.12 21.36 3.25
C LEU A 89 -20.86 20.60 3.68
N LYS A 90 -19.82 20.70 2.86
CA LYS A 90 -18.50 20.10 3.16
C LYS A 90 -17.71 21.02 4.09
N THR A 91 -17.03 20.46 5.09
CA THR A 91 -15.98 21.18 5.82
C THR A 91 -14.65 21.19 5.06
N GLY A 92 -13.86 22.24 5.25
CA GLY A 92 -12.54 22.38 4.63
C GLY A 92 -12.52 23.48 3.58
N TYR A 93 -11.51 23.42 2.71
CA TYR A 93 -11.21 24.46 1.71
C TYR A 93 -11.22 23.94 0.28
N ASP A 94 -11.07 22.62 0.09
CA ASP A 94 -11.13 21.98 -1.21
C ASP A 94 -12.58 21.72 -1.63
N SER A 95 -13.02 22.41 -2.68
CA SER A 95 -14.33 22.23 -3.31
C SER A 95 -14.34 21.16 -4.41
N GLY A 96 -13.18 20.70 -4.90
CA GLY A 96 -13.04 19.88 -6.10
C GLY A 96 -13.78 18.54 -6.02
N ASN A 97 -13.76 17.89 -4.86
CA ASN A 97 -14.38 16.58 -4.64
C ASN A 97 -15.84 16.65 -4.14
N ILE A 98 -16.50 17.82 -4.19
CA ILE A 98 -17.91 17.92 -3.79
C ILE A 98 -18.77 17.27 -4.88
N PRO A 99 -19.55 16.21 -4.56
CA PRO A 99 -20.46 15.62 -5.50
C PRO A 99 -21.58 16.61 -5.79
N LEU A 100 -21.89 16.76 -7.08
CA LEU A 100 -22.90 17.64 -7.59
C LEU A 100 -24.08 16.78 -8.09
N PRO A 101 -25.35 17.20 -7.88
CA PRO A 101 -26.52 16.51 -8.45
C PRO A 101 -26.43 16.34 -9.97
N GLU A 102 -26.89 15.21 -10.50
CA GLU A 102 -26.93 14.95 -11.95
C GLU A 102 -27.84 15.95 -12.69
N ASP A 103 -28.91 16.43 -12.05
CA ASP A 103 -29.90 17.36 -12.63
C ASP A 103 -29.46 18.84 -12.66
N LEU A 104 -28.18 19.14 -12.41
CA LEU A 104 -27.66 20.51 -12.42
C LEU A 104 -27.77 21.19 -13.79
N GLU A 105 -27.80 20.41 -14.87
CA GLU A 105 -27.89 20.90 -16.25
C GLU A 105 -29.17 21.72 -16.52
N GLY A 106 -30.29 21.34 -15.92
CA GLY A 106 -31.62 21.83 -16.31
C GLY A 106 -31.89 23.31 -16.08
N CYS A 107 -31.29 23.95 -15.06
CA CYS A 107 -31.51 25.38 -14.77
C CYS A 107 -30.24 26.26 -14.83
N HIS A 108 -29.06 25.70 -14.57
CA HIS A 108 -27.82 26.48 -14.46
C HIS A 108 -27.02 26.58 -15.76
N PHE A 109 -27.30 25.69 -16.72
CA PHE A 109 -26.49 25.51 -17.92
C PHE A 109 -27.31 25.38 -19.20
N GLU A 110 -28.63 25.59 -19.17
CA GLU A 110 -29.50 25.51 -20.36
C GLU A 110 -29.06 26.49 -21.46
N ASP A 111 -28.53 27.66 -21.07
CA ASP A 111 -27.95 28.66 -21.97
C ASP A 111 -26.73 28.09 -22.71
N LEU A 112 -25.80 27.47 -21.98
CA LEU A 112 -24.60 26.85 -22.56
C LEU A 112 -24.91 25.59 -23.37
N GLN A 113 -25.86 24.77 -22.90
CA GLN A 113 -26.32 23.57 -23.59
C GLN A 113 -26.98 23.92 -24.92
N SER A 114 -27.77 24.98 -24.97
CA SER A 114 -28.39 25.48 -26.21
C SER A 114 -27.33 25.97 -27.21
N LEU A 115 -26.32 26.71 -26.74
CA LEU A 115 -25.20 27.14 -27.57
C LEU A 115 -24.39 25.95 -28.08
N TYR A 116 -24.06 25.01 -27.20
CA TYR A 116 -23.32 23.79 -27.55
C TYR A 116 -24.05 22.99 -28.64
N ARG A 117 -25.34 22.73 -28.46
CA ARG A 117 -26.15 22.01 -29.46
C ARG A 117 -26.14 22.70 -30.81
N ALA A 118 -26.31 24.02 -30.85
CA ALA A 118 -26.28 24.77 -32.12
C ALA A 118 -24.93 24.61 -32.84
N PHE A 119 -23.80 24.76 -32.14
CA PHE A 119 -22.47 24.61 -32.73
C PHE A 119 -22.12 23.16 -33.09
N ARG A 120 -22.60 22.19 -32.29
CA ARG A 120 -22.47 20.77 -32.56
C ARG A 120 -23.16 20.40 -33.88
N GLU A 121 -24.44 20.77 -34.04
CA GLU A 121 -25.19 20.48 -35.27
C GLU A 121 -24.55 21.16 -36.48
N GLU A 122 -24.05 22.39 -36.32
CA GLU A 122 -23.31 23.08 -37.37
C GLU A 122 -22.04 22.30 -37.79
N MET A 123 -21.23 21.85 -36.82
CA MET A 123 -20.02 21.06 -37.07
C MET A 123 -20.35 19.71 -37.73
N LEU A 124 -21.34 18.98 -37.22
CA LEU A 124 -21.76 17.70 -37.79
C LEU A 124 -22.27 17.86 -39.24
N CYS A 125 -23.00 18.93 -39.51
CA CYS A 125 -23.45 19.26 -40.86
C CYS A 125 -22.27 19.55 -41.80
N GLN A 126 -21.30 20.34 -41.36
CA GLN A 126 -20.08 20.64 -42.14
C GLN A 126 -19.26 19.38 -42.42
N ILE A 127 -19.07 18.52 -41.41
CA ILE A 127 -18.40 17.24 -41.57
C ILE A 127 -19.17 16.37 -42.59
N CYS A 128 -20.50 16.30 -42.48
CA CYS A 128 -21.33 15.53 -43.39
C CYS A 128 -21.19 15.97 -44.85
N GLU A 129 -21.28 17.28 -45.11
CA GLU A 129 -21.13 17.83 -46.46
C GLU A 129 -19.72 17.62 -47.01
N MET A 130 -18.69 17.80 -46.18
CA MET A 130 -17.31 17.52 -46.59
C MET A 130 -17.12 16.05 -46.95
N VAL A 131 -17.60 15.11 -46.12
CA VAL A 131 -17.50 13.68 -46.42
C VAL A 131 -18.28 13.31 -47.68
N LYS A 132 -19.48 13.86 -47.91
CA LYS A 132 -20.24 13.67 -49.15
C LYS A 132 -19.47 14.17 -50.38
N HIS A 133 -18.80 15.32 -50.25
CA HIS A 133 -17.96 15.86 -51.30
C HIS A 133 -16.79 14.92 -51.61
N LEU A 134 -16.02 14.53 -50.59
CA LEU A 134 -14.89 13.61 -50.73
C LEU A 134 -15.30 12.24 -51.31
N TYR A 135 -16.48 11.73 -50.92
CA TYR A 135 -17.04 10.49 -51.48
C TYR A 135 -17.32 10.57 -52.98
N ASN A 136 -17.65 11.76 -53.51
CA ASN A 136 -18.01 11.97 -54.91
C ASN A 136 -16.84 12.32 -55.81
N LEU A 137 -15.63 12.48 -55.25
CA LEU A 137 -14.43 12.73 -56.04
C LEU A 137 -14.20 11.57 -57.04
N PRO A 138 -13.90 11.87 -58.31
CA PRO A 138 -13.78 10.85 -59.36
C PRO A 138 -12.57 9.93 -59.14
N TYR A 139 -12.73 8.64 -59.46
CA TYR A 139 -11.67 7.63 -59.37
C TYR A 139 -11.79 6.55 -60.47
N PRO A 140 -10.75 6.32 -61.30
CA PRO A 140 -9.50 7.08 -61.38
C PRO A 140 -9.73 8.52 -61.90
N PRO A 141 -8.77 9.43 -61.66
CA PRO A 141 -8.85 10.81 -62.11
C PRO A 141 -8.90 10.83 -63.65
N ASN A 142 -9.92 11.44 -64.27
CA ASN A 142 -10.30 11.37 -65.71
C ASN A 142 -11.34 10.33 -66.15
N SER A 143 -12.08 9.69 -65.23
CA SER A 143 -13.24 8.90 -65.64
C SER A 143 -14.40 9.81 -66.08
N GLU A 144 -14.44 10.21 -67.36
CA GLU A 144 -15.58 10.96 -67.94
C GLU A 144 -16.85 10.11 -68.13
N GLU A 145 -16.80 8.80 -67.90
CA GLU A 145 -17.89 7.91 -68.29
C GLU A 145 -18.77 7.41 -67.13
N HIS A 146 -20.07 7.68 -67.30
CA HIS A 146 -21.23 6.97 -66.78
C HIS A 146 -21.22 6.65 -65.27
N ARG A 147 -21.60 7.66 -64.47
CA ARG A 147 -21.99 7.53 -63.06
C ARG A 147 -23.27 6.69 -62.92
N ILE A 148 -23.16 5.38 -63.03
CA ILE A 148 -24.27 4.48 -62.70
C ILE A 148 -24.07 4.00 -61.26
N ALA A 149 -24.78 4.60 -60.30
CA ALA A 149 -24.89 3.98 -58.98
C ALA A 149 -26.07 4.43 -58.11
N ASP A 150 -26.56 3.47 -57.34
CA ASP A 150 -27.64 3.55 -56.36
C ASP A 150 -27.31 2.65 -55.15
N ARG A 151 -26.09 2.76 -54.61
CA ARG A 151 -25.68 2.01 -53.39
C ARG A 151 -25.58 2.96 -52.20
N ALA A 152 -26.17 2.55 -51.08
CA ALA A 152 -26.07 3.26 -49.81
C ALA A 152 -24.70 3.01 -49.16
N PRO A 153 -24.06 4.05 -48.57
CA PRO A 153 -22.78 3.89 -47.88
C PRO A 153 -22.93 3.02 -46.62
N ARG A 154 -21.89 2.26 -46.25
CA ARG A 154 -21.82 1.53 -44.97
C ARG A 154 -21.37 2.43 -43.81
N LEU A 155 -20.84 3.62 -44.11
CA LEU A 155 -20.38 4.60 -43.12
C LEU A 155 -21.56 5.19 -42.32
N ASN A 156 -21.66 4.84 -41.04
CA ASN A 156 -22.74 5.28 -40.13
C ASN A 156 -22.99 6.79 -40.17
N LEU A 157 -21.92 7.61 -40.18
CA LEU A 157 -22.03 9.06 -40.25
C LEU A 157 -22.94 9.52 -41.41
N LEU A 158 -22.75 8.97 -42.61
CA LEU A 158 -23.56 9.33 -43.79
C LEU A 158 -24.96 8.72 -43.73
N GLN A 159 -25.15 7.59 -43.06
CA GLN A 159 -26.49 7.01 -42.84
C GLN A 159 -27.32 7.89 -41.90
N GLU A 160 -26.69 8.53 -40.92
CA GLU A 160 -27.32 9.41 -39.95
C GLU A 160 -27.59 10.80 -40.55
N CYS A 161 -26.57 11.45 -41.13
CA CYS A 161 -26.69 12.84 -41.59
C CYS A 161 -27.26 12.98 -43.02
N ALA A 162 -27.17 11.95 -43.86
CA ALA A 162 -27.62 11.99 -45.26
C ALA A 162 -28.16 10.62 -45.75
N PRO A 163 -29.27 10.11 -45.19
CA PRO A 163 -29.77 8.74 -45.43
C PRO A 163 -30.14 8.44 -46.91
N THR A 164 -30.47 9.48 -47.69
CA THR A 164 -30.79 9.36 -49.12
C THR A 164 -29.55 9.43 -50.01
N PHE A 165 -28.36 9.68 -49.45
CA PHE A 165 -27.12 9.76 -50.21
C PHE A 165 -26.75 8.41 -50.83
N ARG A 166 -26.22 8.44 -52.05
CA ARG A 166 -25.75 7.28 -52.80
C ARG A 166 -24.40 7.62 -53.43
N TYR A 167 -23.46 6.68 -53.41
CA TYR A 167 -22.11 6.86 -53.96
C TYR A 167 -21.95 6.13 -55.29
N TYR A 168 -20.99 6.56 -56.13
CA TYR A 168 -20.82 6.07 -57.50
C TYR A 168 -19.68 5.07 -57.70
N THR A 169 -19.81 4.10 -58.61
CA THR A 169 -18.83 2.99 -58.81
C THR A 169 -17.45 3.42 -59.31
N ASN A 170 -17.32 4.67 -59.78
CA ASN A 170 -16.07 5.30 -60.23
C ASN A 170 -15.72 6.53 -59.36
N THR A 171 -15.92 6.44 -58.05
CA THR A 171 -15.61 7.51 -57.09
C THR A 171 -14.79 7.01 -55.93
N ILE A 172 -14.14 7.93 -55.22
CA ILE A 172 -13.41 7.63 -53.98
C ILE A 172 -14.31 6.95 -52.95
N GLY A 173 -15.60 7.29 -52.90
CA GLY A 173 -16.59 6.61 -52.07
C GLY A 173 -16.67 5.11 -52.35
N ALA A 174 -16.68 4.68 -53.62
CA ALA A 174 -16.69 3.24 -53.93
C ALA A 174 -15.41 2.52 -53.48
N GLU A 175 -14.27 3.20 -53.56
CA GLU A 175 -12.99 2.65 -53.13
C GLU A 175 -12.88 2.60 -51.59
N TYR A 176 -13.40 3.61 -50.89
CA TYR A 176 -13.54 3.63 -49.43
C TYR A 176 -14.42 2.46 -48.96
N GLU A 177 -15.59 2.28 -49.59
CA GLU A 177 -16.55 1.22 -49.26
C GLU A 177 -16.01 -0.19 -49.59
N ARG A 178 -15.19 -0.33 -50.62
CA ARG A 178 -14.49 -1.59 -50.96
C ARG A 178 -13.46 -1.98 -49.90
N ARG A 179 -12.80 -0.98 -49.30
CA ARG A 179 -11.77 -1.15 -48.27
C ARG A 179 -12.30 -0.98 -46.85
N PHE A 180 -13.62 -0.85 -46.68
CA PHE A 180 -14.27 -0.48 -45.42
C PHE A 180 -13.80 -1.34 -44.24
N ASP A 181 -13.80 -2.67 -44.39
CA ASP A 181 -13.39 -3.58 -43.32
C ASP A 181 -11.88 -3.49 -43.00
N GLN A 182 -11.04 -3.24 -44.01
CA GLN A 182 -9.60 -3.02 -43.82
C GLN A 182 -9.33 -1.69 -43.09
N ILE A 183 -10.02 -0.63 -43.49
CA ILE A 183 -9.91 0.71 -42.89
C ILE A 183 -10.39 0.70 -41.44
N ILE A 184 -11.47 -0.02 -41.11
CA ILE A 184 -11.94 -0.15 -39.73
C ILE A 184 -10.96 -0.97 -38.87
N ILE A 185 -10.41 -2.09 -39.38
CA ILE A 185 -9.47 -2.93 -38.61
C ILE A 185 -8.13 -2.22 -38.33
N THR A 186 -7.59 -1.44 -39.28
CA THR A 186 -6.33 -0.70 -39.06
C THR A 186 -6.45 0.38 -37.99
N ASN A 187 -7.65 0.94 -37.77
CA ASN A 187 -7.93 1.94 -36.73
C ASN A 187 -8.16 1.36 -35.32
N VAL A 188 -8.35 0.03 -35.18
CA VAL A 188 -8.46 -0.63 -33.86
C VAL A 188 -7.07 -0.94 -33.26
N LEU A 189 -6.02 -0.91 -34.07
CA LEU A 189 -4.66 -1.35 -33.67
C LEU A 189 -3.65 -0.20 -33.49
N ILE A 190 -4.00 1.06 -33.77
CA ILE A 190 -3.05 2.19 -33.72
C ILE A 190 -3.71 3.42 -33.10
N ASP A 191 -3.56 3.56 -31.78
CA ASP A 191 -3.86 4.77 -31.01
C ASP A 191 -2.58 5.61 -30.89
N GLN A 192 -1.99 6.02 -32.03
CA GLN A 192 -0.77 6.84 -32.10
C GLN A 192 -0.91 7.96 -33.16
N PRO A 193 -0.53 9.21 -32.84
CA PRO A 193 -0.72 10.38 -33.71
C PRO A 193 0.40 10.55 -34.75
N THR A 194 0.92 9.46 -35.31
CA THR A 194 1.98 9.57 -36.34
C THR A 194 1.95 8.38 -37.28
N ILE A 195 1.31 8.55 -38.44
CA ILE A 195 1.76 7.84 -39.64
C ILE A 195 2.45 8.86 -40.53
N VAL A 196 3.74 9.10 -40.25
CA VAL A 196 4.65 9.61 -41.29
C VAL A 196 4.86 8.45 -42.25
N ILE A 197 4.10 8.40 -43.33
CA ILE A 197 4.39 7.49 -44.45
C ILE A 197 5.67 8.05 -45.11
N PRO A 198 6.82 7.34 -45.08
CA PRO A 198 8.00 7.78 -45.80
C PRO A 198 7.73 7.61 -47.29
N GLY A 199 7.50 8.71 -48.02
CA GLY A 199 7.32 8.66 -49.48
C GLY A 199 6.37 9.68 -50.13
N LEU A 200 6.00 10.77 -49.45
CA LEU A 200 5.15 11.85 -50.00
C LEU A 200 5.94 12.81 -50.90
N PHE A 201 6.65 12.28 -51.91
CA PHE A 201 7.39 13.09 -52.89
C PHE A 201 6.69 13.23 -54.25
N PHE A 202 5.56 12.55 -54.49
CA PHE A 202 4.81 12.67 -55.76
C PHE A 202 3.31 12.40 -55.57
N PHE A 203 2.45 13.42 -55.70
CA PHE A 203 0.99 13.28 -55.66
C PHE A 203 0.39 12.67 -56.96
N PHE A 204 1.22 12.42 -57.97
CA PHE A 204 0.81 11.77 -59.23
C PHE A 204 0.59 10.24 -59.12
N ASN A 205 0.89 9.61 -57.97
CA ASN A 205 0.53 8.21 -57.74
C ASN A 205 -0.92 8.11 -57.23
N ILE A 206 -1.81 7.60 -58.07
CA ILE A 206 -3.23 7.32 -57.80
C ILE A 206 -3.44 6.65 -56.42
N THR A 207 -2.51 5.80 -55.99
CA THR A 207 -2.57 5.12 -54.68
C THR A 207 -2.42 6.08 -53.50
N ASN A 208 -1.52 7.07 -53.61
CA ASN A 208 -1.25 8.04 -52.54
C ASN A 208 -2.41 9.02 -52.39
N TYR A 209 -2.98 9.47 -53.50
CA TYR A 209 -4.18 10.32 -53.51
C TYR A 209 -5.38 9.63 -52.84
N VAL A 210 -5.68 8.38 -53.23
CA VAL A 210 -6.75 7.59 -52.59
C VAL A 210 -6.49 7.41 -51.09
N ASN A 211 -5.26 7.08 -50.70
CA ASN A 211 -4.93 6.91 -49.29
C ASN A 211 -5.09 8.21 -48.50
N PHE A 212 -4.73 9.37 -49.06
CA PHE A 212 -4.94 10.67 -48.43
C PHE A 212 -6.43 10.94 -48.20
N ILE A 213 -7.26 10.89 -49.25
CA ILE A 213 -8.70 11.19 -49.13
C ILE A 213 -9.42 10.20 -48.20
N THR A 214 -9.10 8.91 -48.28
CA THR A 214 -9.70 7.90 -47.39
C THR A 214 -9.25 8.07 -45.92
N THR A 215 -8.04 8.59 -45.68
CA THR A 215 -7.58 8.97 -44.33
C THR A 215 -8.32 10.20 -43.83
N THR A 216 -8.49 11.24 -44.65
CA THR A 216 -9.25 12.45 -44.30
C THR A 216 -10.71 12.13 -43.95
N ILE A 217 -11.40 11.31 -44.75
CA ILE A 217 -12.75 10.82 -44.45
C ILE A 217 -12.80 10.12 -43.08
N THR A 218 -11.78 9.33 -42.76
CA THR A 218 -11.70 8.60 -41.50
C THR A 218 -11.48 9.54 -40.30
N GLN A 219 -10.62 10.55 -40.43
CA GLN A 219 -10.40 11.52 -39.34
C GLN A 219 -11.63 12.40 -39.10
N LEU A 220 -12.32 12.82 -40.17
CA LEU A 220 -13.59 13.56 -40.09
C LEU A 220 -14.69 12.74 -39.39
N ARG A 221 -14.80 11.45 -39.70
CA ARG A 221 -15.67 10.51 -38.98
C ARG A 221 -15.30 10.44 -37.50
N ASN A 222 -14.02 10.30 -37.17
CA ASN A 222 -13.58 10.17 -35.78
C ASN A 222 -13.84 11.44 -34.97
N LEU A 223 -13.76 12.63 -35.59
CA LEU A 223 -14.18 13.89 -34.95
C LEU A 223 -15.68 13.92 -34.68
N ALA A 224 -16.52 13.46 -35.61
CA ALA A 224 -17.98 13.42 -35.40
C ALA A 224 -18.39 12.51 -34.23
N ILE A 225 -17.68 11.40 -34.02
CA ILE A 225 -17.98 10.43 -32.94
C ILE A 225 -17.70 10.98 -31.55
N VAL A 226 -16.72 11.87 -31.40
CA VAL A 226 -16.34 12.44 -30.09
C VAL A 226 -17.19 13.66 -29.70
N LEU A 227 -18.25 13.98 -30.47
CA LEU A 227 -19.18 15.08 -30.20
C LEU A 227 -20.52 14.56 -29.63
N PRO A 228 -20.65 14.44 -28.29
CA PRO A 228 -21.86 13.93 -27.63
C PRO A 228 -23.05 14.88 -27.77
N GLU A 229 -24.26 14.42 -27.44
CA GLU A 229 -25.47 15.26 -27.49
C GLU A 229 -25.56 16.28 -26.34
N HIS A 230 -24.95 15.96 -25.20
CA HIS A 230 -24.97 16.75 -23.98
C HIS A 230 -23.60 17.36 -23.67
N LEU A 231 -23.59 18.61 -23.19
CA LEU A 231 -22.37 19.34 -22.85
C LEU A 231 -21.64 18.71 -21.66
N VAL A 232 -22.34 18.10 -20.70
CA VAL A 232 -21.70 17.39 -19.58
C VAL A 232 -20.82 16.22 -20.03
N ASP A 233 -21.19 15.57 -21.13
CA ASP A 233 -20.46 14.41 -21.67
C ASP A 233 -19.27 14.80 -22.55
N LEU A 234 -19.09 16.10 -22.83
CA LEU A 234 -18.08 16.59 -23.76
C LEU A 234 -16.66 16.42 -23.20
N ASP A 235 -15.91 15.48 -23.75
CA ASP A 235 -14.47 15.38 -23.57
C ASP A 235 -13.72 16.29 -24.55
N LEU A 236 -13.36 17.48 -24.08
CA LEU A 236 -12.63 18.47 -24.87
C LEU A 236 -11.24 17.99 -25.30
N ALA A 237 -10.57 17.14 -24.51
CA ALA A 237 -9.25 16.64 -24.85
C ALA A 237 -9.31 15.67 -26.04
N SER A 238 -10.31 14.79 -26.05
CA SER A 238 -10.60 13.93 -27.21
C SER A 238 -10.92 14.76 -28.45
N VAL A 239 -11.76 15.80 -28.33
CA VAL A 239 -12.09 16.69 -29.47
C VAL A 239 -10.83 17.39 -30.00
N GLN A 240 -9.98 17.94 -29.12
CA GLN A 240 -8.72 18.59 -29.50
C GLN A 240 -7.77 17.62 -30.22
N SER A 241 -7.62 16.39 -29.69
CA SER A 241 -6.76 15.37 -30.28
C SER A 241 -7.25 14.97 -31.68
N ARG A 242 -8.56 14.74 -31.86
CA ARG A 242 -9.13 14.41 -33.18
C ARG A 242 -9.04 15.57 -34.15
N TYR A 243 -9.18 16.82 -33.68
CA TYR A 243 -8.99 18.01 -34.49
C TYR A 243 -7.53 18.15 -34.96
N GLN A 244 -6.57 17.93 -34.06
CA GLN A 244 -5.14 17.96 -34.40
C GLN A 244 -4.77 16.86 -35.39
N ALA A 245 -5.34 15.66 -35.25
CA ALA A 245 -5.12 14.57 -36.21
C ALA A 245 -5.59 14.91 -37.63
N ILE A 246 -6.61 15.77 -37.77
CA ILE A 246 -7.04 16.28 -39.09
C ILE A 246 -6.04 17.31 -39.62
N LEU A 247 -5.54 18.23 -38.77
CA LEU A 247 -4.49 19.19 -39.13
C LEU A 247 -3.21 18.47 -39.60
N ASP A 248 -2.75 17.48 -38.83
CA ASP A 248 -1.56 16.69 -39.14
C ASP A 248 -1.73 15.85 -40.42
N ALA A 249 -2.96 15.44 -40.75
CA ALA A 249 -3.25 14.75 -41.99
C ALA A 249 -3.16 15.68 -43.20
N ILE A 250 -3.54 16.95 -43.05
CA ILE A 250 -3.65 17.93 -44.15
C ILE A 250 -2.36 18.73 -44.34
N GLU A 251 -1.55 18.96 -43.30
CA GLU A 251 -0.29 19.72 -43.40
C GLU A 251 0.69 19.17 -44.46
N PRO A 252 0.92 17.84 -44.60
CA PRO A 252 1.78 17.29 -45.64
C PRO A 252 1.21 17.47 -47.05
N PHE A 253 -0.10 17.59 -47.20
CA PHE A 253 -0.77 17.87 -48.47
C PHE A 253 -0.53 19.33 -48.88
N ASN A 254 -0.83 20.29 -48.00
CA ASN A 254 -0.64 21.72 -48.27
C ASN A 254 0.83 22.08 -48.53
N ARG A 255 1.77 21.52 -47.76
CA ARG A 255 3.21 21.78 -47.92
C ARG A 255 3.75 21.34 -49.29
N ASN A 256 3.20 20.26 -49.82
CA ASN A 256 3.65 19.69 -51.09
C ASN A 256 2.90 20.27 -52.30
N LEU A 257 1.71 20.83 -52.09
CA LEU A 257 0.94 21.55 -53.12
C LEU A 257 1.78 22.64 -53.82
N ILE A 258 2.62 23.36 -53.07
CA ILE A 258 3.51 24.42 -53.57
C ILE A 258 4.58 23.90 -54.56
N PHE A 259 5.04 22.65 -54.38
CA PHE A 259 6.01 22.05 -55.30
C PHE A 259 5.34 21.54 -56.58
N ASP A 260 4.05 21.21 -56.50
CA ASP A 260 3.28 20.61 -57.60
C ASP A 260 2.51 21.66 -58.44
N THR A 261 2.23 22.86 -57.92
CA THR A 261 1.56 23.96 -58.64
C THR A 261 2.49 25.10 -59.10
N ASN A 262 3.82 24.95 -58.94
CA ASN A 262 4.79 25.94 -59.44
C ASN A 262 4.82 25.93 -60.98
N ASP A 263 4.00 26.78 -61.60
CA ASP A 263 3.89 27.08 -63.04
C ASP A 263 5.15 27.75 -63.62
N ALA A 264 6.29 27.06 -63.60
CA ALA A 264 7.54 27.55 -64.20
C ALA A 264 8.25 26.54 -65.12
N ASP A 265 7.54 25.58 -65.69
CA ASP A 265 8.06 24.79 -66.82
C ASP A 265 7.02 24.65 -67.94
N GLU A 266 7.48 25.00 -69.15
CA GLU A 266 6.72 25.13 -70.38
C GLU A 266 6.17 23.77 -70.89
N ASP A 267 4.98 23.82 -71.49
CA ASP A 267 4.53 22.95 -72.58
C ASP A 267 4.41 21.43 -72.29
N THR A 268 3.67 21.08 -71.22
CA THR A 268 2.82 19.89 -71.26
C THR A 268 1.42 20.29 -70.82
N GLY A 269 0.40 20.01 -71.64
CA GLY A 269 -0.95 20.51 -71.43
C GLY A 269 -1.46 20.27 -70.01
N ASN A 270 -1.79 21.37 -69.31
CA ASN A 270 -2.47 21.41 -68.02
C ASN A 270 -3.77 20.58 -68.07
N SER A 271 -3.59 19.29 -67.85
CA SER A 271 -4.62 18.29 -67.67
C SER A 271 -4.26 17.49 -66.43
N ALA A 272 -3.94 18.23 -65.34
CA ALA A 272 -4.07 17.70 -64.00
C ALA A 272 -5.57 17.33 -63.82
N PRO A 273 -5.93 16.06 -63.63
CA PRO A 273 -7.32 15.59 -63.63
C PRO A 273 -8.20 16.10 -62.48
N ILE A 274 -7.59 16.71 -61.46
CA ILE A 274 -8.19 17.08 -60.17
C ILE A 274 -7.67 18.47 -59.81
N ASP A 275 -8.57 19.38 -59.48
CA ASP A 275 -8.25 20.70 -58.94
C ASP A 275 -7.84 20.55 -57.47
N LEU A 276 -6.54 20.29 -57.25
CA LEU A 276 -5.98 20.08 -55.92
C LEU A 276 -5.95 21.38 -55.10
N GLU A 277 -5.91 22.53 -55.76
CA GLU A 277 -6.00 23.86 -55.14
C GLU A 277 -7.39 24.07 -54.55
N GLU A 278 -8.45 23.82 -55.32
CA GLU A 278 -9.84 23.89 -54.83
C GLU A 278 -10.09 22.92 -53.66
N LEU A 279 -9.55 21.69 -53.72
CA LEU A 279 -9.66 20.74 -52.60
C LEU A 279 -8.92 21.24 -51.34
N SER A 280 -7.74 21.85 -51.51
CA SER A 280 -6.97 22.45 -50.41
C SER A 280 -7.75 23.59 -49.76
N ASP A 281 -8.30 24.50 -50.57
CA ASP A 281 -9.06 25.65 -50.10
C ASP A 281 -10.32 25.24 -49.32
N GLN A 282 -11.01 24.20 -49.78
CA GLN A 282 -12.18 23.66 -49.09
C GLN A 282 -11.83 23.01 -47.74
N LEU A 283 -10.70 22.30 -47.67
CA LEU A 283 -10.20 21.71 -46.42
C LEU A 283 -9.72 22.79 -45.43
N ASP A 284 -9.02 23.80 -45.90
CA ASP A 284 -8.59 24.94 -45.10
C ASP A 284 -9.78 25.77 -44.60
N HIS A 285 -10.81 25.97 -45.43
CA HIS A 285 -12.04 26.64 -45.01
C HIS A 285 -12.74 25.90 -43.86
N PHE A 286 -12.79 24.56 -43.93
CA PHE A 286 -13.33 23.73 -42.86
C PHE A 286 -12.47 23.84 -41.57
N LEU A 287 -11.14 23.82 -41.69
CA LEU A 287 -10.22 23.81 -40.55
C LEU A 287 -10.00 25.16 -39.87
N TYR A 288 -10.08 26.26 -40.60
CA TYR A 288 -9.80 27.60 -40.06
C TYR A 288 -11.08 28.40 -39.75
N ALA A 289 -12.25 27.76 -39.82
CA ALA A 289 -13.53 28.34 -39.38
C ALA A 289 -13.66 28.61 -37.87
N CYS A 290 -12.55 28.51 -37.10
CA CYS A 290 -12.47 28.82 -35.65
C CYS A 290 -13.47 28.06 -34.75
N LYS A 291 -13.88 26.86 -35.16
CA LYS A 291 -14.90 26.09 -34.44
C LYS A 291 -14.38 25.45 -33.14
N LEU A 292 -13.12 25.02 -33.11
CA LEU A 292 -12.52 24.43 -31.91
C LEU A 292 -12.50 25.40 -30.72
N GLU A 293 -12.11 26.65 -30.97
CA GLU A 293 -12.07 27.71 -29.94
C GLU A 293 -13.45 27.93 -29.31
N THR A 294 -14.52 27.82 -30.11
CA THR A 294 -15.90 27.97 -29.62
C THR A 294 -16.27 26.86 -28.63
N PHE A 295 -15.97 25.60 -28.95
CA PHE A 295 -16.17 24.48 -28.02
C PHE A 295 -15.32 24.62 -26.75
N GLN A 296 -14.07 25.09 -26.88
CA GLN A 296 -13.19 25.36 -25.74
C GLN A 296 -13.78 26.43 -24.81
N GLN A 297 -14.28 27.55 -25.36
CA GLN A 297 -14.86 28.63 -24.55
C GLN A 297 -16.14 28.21 -23.82
N ILE A 298 -17.03 27.48 -24.49
CA ILE A 298 -18.25 26.96 -23.88
C ILE A 298 -17.91 26.00 -22.73
N HIS A 299 -16.97 25.08 -22.96
CA HIS A 299 -16.54 24.14 -21.93
C HIS A 299 -15.83 24.85 -20.76
N GLN A 300 -15.00 25.86 -21.02
CA GLN A 300 -14.34 26.64 -19.97
C GLN A 300 -15.34 27.42 -19.09
N GLU A 301 -16.37 28.03 -19.69
CA GLU A 301 -17.42 28.71 -18.92
C GLU A 301 -18.27 27.71 -18.12
N TYR A 302 -18.55 26.53 -18.69
CA TYR A 302 -19.22 25.44 -17.98
C TYR A 302 -18.44 25.01 -16.73
N GLN A 303 -17.14 24.70 -16.86
CA GLN A 303 -16.28 24.33 -15.73
C GLN A 303 -16.19 25.45 -14.68
N ARG A 304 -16.01 26.69 -15.11
CA ARG A 304 -15.95 27.87 -14.22
C ARG A 304 -17.23 28.03 -13.38
N ARG A 305 -18.40 27.84 -13.98
CA ARG A 305 -19.69 27.91 -13.27
C ARG A 305 -19.87 26.73 -12.32
N LEU A 306 -19.46 25.52 -12.71
CA LEU A 306 -19.46 24.35 -11.82
C LEU A 306 -18.60 24.55 -10.58
N GLU A 307 -17.36 25.03 -10.75
CA GLU A 307 -16.44 25.34 -9.66
C GLU A 307 -17.07 26.34 -8.68
N ARG A 308 -17.69 27.41 -9.19
CA ARG A 308 -18.38 28.41 -8.37
C ARG A 308 -19.58 27.83 -7.58
N ILE A 309 -20.26 26.82 -8.10
CA ILE A 309 -21.33 26.11 -7.38
C ILE A 309 -20.71 25.26 -6.26
N ARG A 310 -19.65 24.49 -6.55
CA ARG A 310 -18.93 23.69 -5.54
C ARG A 310 -18.38 24.55 -4.41
N GLU A 311 -17.79 25.71 -4.73
CA GLU A 311 -17.30 26.65 -3.72
C GLU A 311 -18.40 27.14 -2.76
N GLN A 312 -19.64 27.29 -3.23
CA GLN A 312 -20.77 27.71 -2.41
C GLN A 312 -21.27 26.59 -1.47
N LEU A 313 -20.93 25.33 -1.74
CA LEU A 313 -21.25 24.17 -0.89
C LEU A 313 -20.20 23.93 0.21
N LEU A 314 -19.13 24.74 0.27
CA LEU A 314 -18.24 24.78 1.42
C LEU A 314 -18.90 25.54 2.58
N LEU A 315 -18.86 24.95 3.78
CA LEU A 315 -19.45 25.56 4.98
C LEU A 315 -18.95 27.00 5.22
N SER A 316 -17.65 27.23 5.00
CA SER A 316 -17.00 28.53 5.22
C SER A 316 -17.57 29.63 4.31
N ASN A 317 -17.81 29.32 3.04
CA ASN A 317 -18.37 30.25 2.06
C ASN A 317 -19.89 30.40 2.25
N PHE A 318 -20.59 29.29 2.50
CA PHE A 318 -22.02 29.29 2.77
C PHE A 318 -22.38 30.15 3.99
N ALA A 319 -21.67 29.96 5.11
CA ALA A 319 -21.90 30.72 6.33
C ALA A 319 -21.63 32.23 6.15
N ARG A 320 -20.68 32.60 5.28
CA ARG A 320 -20.42 34.01 4.95
C ARG A 320 -21.58 34.65 4.20
N LYS A 321 -22.23 33.90 3.29
CA LYS A 321 -23.42 34.33 2.54
C LYS A 321 -24.69 34.29 3.40
N HIS A 322 -24.71 33.44 4.43
CA HIS A 322 -25.85 33.22 5.32
C HIS A 322 -25.45 33.38 6.81
N PRO A 323 -25.21 34.61 7.29
CA PRO A 323 -24.75 34.86 8.67
C PRO A 323 -25.79 34.50 9.75
N GLY A 324 -27.03 34.18 9.35
CA GLY A 324 -28.12 33.76 10.24
C GLY A 324 -28.17 32.25 10.54
N LEU A 325 -27.13 31.49 10.21
CA LEU A 325 -27.03 30.05 10.46
C LEU A 325 -27.09 29.75 11.97
N GLN A 326 -28.02 28.89 12.40
CA GLN A 326 -28.24 28.54 13.82
C GLN A 326 -28.29 27.02 14.01
N HIS A 327 -28.00 26.53 15.22
CA HIS A 327 -28.06 25.10 15.54
C HIS A 327 -29.22 24.80 16.51
N LYS A 328 -30.16 23.92 16.12
CA LYS A 328 -31.29 23.48 16.95
C LYS A 328 -31.70 22.00 16.74
N ALA A 329 -30.87 21.17 16.09
CA ALA A 329 -31.17 19.76 15.81
C ALA A 329 -32.52 19.57 15.09
N GLY A 330 -32.74 20.37 14.04
CA GLY A 330 -34.00 20.42 13.32
C GLY A 330 -34.21 21.77 12.63
N VAL A 331 -35.39 21.94 12.03
CA VAL A 331 -35.72 23.06 11.14
C VAL A 331 -37.17 23.52 11.36
N PRO A 332 -37.45 24.84 11.36
CA PRO A 332 -38.83 25.32 11.37
C PRO A 332 -39.53 25.00 10.05
N MET A 333 -40.87 24.94 10.07
CA MET A 333 -41.65 24.88 8.83
C MET A 333 -41.33 26.11 7.96
N GLY A 334 -41.01 25.90 6.68
CA GLY A 334 -40.56 26.93 5.74
C GLY A 334 -39.08 27.31 5.86
N GLY A 335 -38.28 26.54 6.60
CA GLY A 335 -36.83 26.75 6.77
C GLY A 335 -35.97 25.77 5.96
N THR A 336 -34.67 26.03 5.94
CA THR A 336 -33.67 25.11 5.36
C THR A 336 -32.90 24.40 6.47
N PHE A 337 -32.90 23.09 6.46
CA PHE A 337 -32.02 22.24 7.24
C PHE A 337 -30.66 22.13 6.55
N VAL A 338 -29.59 22.37 7.30
CA VAL A 338 -28.22 22.41 6.79
C VAL A 338 -27.42 21.32 7.49
N MET A 339 -27.07 20.27 6.76
CA MET A 339 -26.21 19.19 7.22
C MET A 339 -24.75 19.55 6.92
N VAL A 340 -23.83 19.28 7.85
CA VAL A 340 -22.40 19.51 7.68
C VAL A 340 -21.65 18.19 7.81
N TYR A 341 -20.86 17.88 6.79
CA TYR A 341 -20.08 16.66 6.72
C TYR A 341 -18.57 16.92 6.64
N HIS A 342 -17.81 15.97 7.17
CA HIS A 342 -16.36 15.99 7.17
C HIS A 342 -15.82 15.81 5.75
N GLY A 343 -15.09 16.80 5.26
CA GLY A 343 -14.36 16.72 3.99
C GLY A 343 -12.95 16.15 4.16
N ASP A 344 -12.43 15.55 3.09
CA ASP A 344 -11.09 14.96 3.06
C ASP A 344 -10.02 16.00 3.42
N ASN A 345 -9.16 15.67 4.39
CA ASN A 345 -8.11 16.56 4.87
C ASN A 345 -6.97 16.66 3.85
N GLN A 346 -7.06 17.60 2.90
CA GLN A 346 -5.88 18.05 2.16
C GLN A 346 -5.22 19.20 2.94
N GLN A 347 -4.24 18.84 3.78
CA GLN A 347 -3.56 19.73 4.72
C GLN A 347 -2.77 20.88 4.06
N ASP A 348 -2.53 20.82 2.75
CA ASP A 348 -1.72 21.80 2.00
C ASP A 348 -2.53 22.93 1.34
N GLN A 349 -3.87 22.95 1.48
CA GLN A 349 -4.75 23.93 0.82
C GLN A 349 -5.45 24.90 1.78
N ILE A 350 -4.95 25.06 3.01
CA ILE A 350 -5.51 26.06 3.93
C ILE A 350 -5.13 27.47 3.42
N PRO A 351 -6.11 28.38 3.17
CA PRO A 351 -5.84 29.72 2.65
C PRO A 351 -4.84 30.47 3.51
N THR A 352 -3.77 30.97 2.91
CA THR A 352 -2.76 31.74 3.64
C THR A 352 -3.25 33.17 3.86
N ARG A 353 -3.16 33.64 5.10
CA ARG A 353 -3.33 35.04 5.48
C ARG A 353 -1.96 35.70 5.41
N PRO A 354 -1.66 36.54 4.39
CA PRO A 354 -0.38 37.23 4.32
C PRO A 354 -0.31 38.34 5.38
N GLY A 355 0.84 38.47 6.03
CA GLY A 355 1.10 39.49 7.04
C GLY A 355 2.28 39.14 7.94
N PRO A 356 2.95 40.13 8.56
CA PRO A 356 4.01 39.84 9.51
C PRO A 356 3.43 39.33 10.82
N PHE A 357 3.66 38.05 11.14
CA PHE A 357 3.29 37.43 12.40
C PHE A 357 4.53 37.04 13.20
N THR A 358 4.44 37.15 14.51
CA THR A 358 5.49 36.67 15.44
C THR A 358 4.90 35.53 16.25
N LEU A 359 5.47 34.34 16.10
CA LEU A 359 5.07 33.14 16.81
C LEU A 359 6.00 32.95 18.00
N ASN A 360 5.41 32.69 19.17
CA ASN A 360 6.14 32.40 20.40
C ASN A 360 5.85 30.96 20.83
N GLY A 361 6.85 30.27 21.37
CA GLY A 361 6.66 28.91 21.85
C GLY A 361 7.80 28.41 22.73
N ARG A 362 7.67 27.17 23.20
CA ARG A 362 8.64 26.47 24.04
C ARG A 362 8.90 25.04 23.55
N VAL A 363 10.12 24.56 23.73
CA VAL A 363 10.54 23.18 23.46
C VAL A 363 11.01 22.54 24.76
N LEU A 364 10.40 21.41 25.10
CA LEU A 364 10.62 20.64 26.31
C LEU A 364 11.02 19.19 25.96
N ALA A 365 11.60 18.48 26.91
CA ALA A 365 11.75 17.03 26.92
C ALA A 365 11.58 16.55 28.37
N ASP A 366 10.62 15.66 28.62
CA ASP A 366 10.28 15.13 29.95
C ASP A 366 10.03 16.25 31.00
N GLY A 367 9.46 17.36 30.54
CA GLY A 367 9.19 18.55 31.36
C GLY A 367 10.39 19.48 31.60
N GLU A 368 11.59 19.16 31.09
CA GLU A 368 12.76 20.03 31.13
C GLU A 368 12.91 20.88 29.86
N ALA A 369 13.40 22.12 30.01
CA ALA A 369 13.59 23.04 28.90
C ALA A 369 14.78 22.67 28.00
N LEU A 370 14.54 22.51 26.70
CA LEU A 370 15.61 22.19 25.74
C LEU A 370 16.26 23.45 25.18
N ILE A 371 17.54 23.62 25.49
CA ILE A 371 18.36 24.77 25.08
C ILE A 371 19.03 24.47 23.74
N GLY A 372 18.91 25.39 22.77
CA GLY A 372 19.55 25.24 21.46
C GLY A 372 18.83 24.29 20.48
N ALA A 373 17.55 23.99 20.73
CA ALA A 373 16.69 23.29 19.77
C ALA A 373 16.44 24.16 18.54
N ASN A 374 16.63 23.60 17.35
CA ASN A 374 16.43 24.31 16.09
C ASN A 374 14.95 24.27 15.72
N VAL A 375 14.31 25.44 15.63
CA VAL A 375 12.91 25.59 15.22
C VAL A 375 12.87 26.31 13.88
N PHE A 376 12.27 25.72 12.85
CA PHE A 376 12.23 26.33 11.52
C PHE A 376 10.90 26.12 10.81
N VAL A 377 10.61 27.03 9.88
CA VAL A 377 9.39 27.00 9.07
C VAL A 377 9.62 26.09 7.87
N VAL A 378 8.87 25.00 7.79
CA VAL A 378 8.94 24.01 6.69
C VAL A 378 8.66 24.70 5.36
N GLY A 379 9.46 24.39 4.33
CA GLY A 379 9.36 25.01 3.01
C GLY A 379 10.09 26.35 2.87
N THR A 380 10.73 26.84 3.95
CA THR A 380 11.54 28.07 3.92
C THR A 380 12.91 27.86 4.57
N SER A 381 13.81 28.82 4.42
CA SER A 381 15.09 28.86 5.13
C SER A 381 15.03 29.59 6.48
N ARG A 382 13.83 29.97 6.96
CA ARG A 382 13.67 30.70 8.23
C ARG A 382 13.69 29.74 9.41
N GLY A 383 14.60 30.00 10.36
CA GLY A 383 14.68 29.29 11.63
C GLY A 383 15.16 30.18 12.77
N THR A 384 15.01 29.66 13.97
CA THR A 384 15.46 30.23 15.24
C THR A 384 15.92 29.10 16.16
N THR A 385 16.57 29.42 17.26
CA THR A 385 16.96 28.44 18.29
C THR A 385 16.33 28.81 19.62
N THR A 386 16.05 27.80 20.44
CA THR A 386 15.54 28.02 21.79
C THR A 386 16.59 28.60 22.74
N ASP A 387 16.14 29.41 23.69
CA ASP A 387 16.97 30.00 24.75
C ASP A 387 17.14 29.06 25.97
N VAL A 388 17.69 29.59 27.07
CA VAL A 388 17.95 28.84 28.31
C VAL A 388 16.69 28.35 29.04
N GLU A 389 15.53 28.94 28.73
CA GLU A 389 14.22 28.52 29.24
C GLU A 389 13.47 27.66 28.21
N GLY A 390 14.14 27.24 27.13
CA GLY A 390 13.54 26.46 26.05
C GLY A 390 12.59 27.27 25.17
N SER A 391 12.56 28.60 25.32
CA SER A 391 11.63 29.49 24.60
C SER A 391 12.18 29.89 23.24
N PHE A 392 11.31 30.01 22.24
CA PHE A 392 11.66 30.50 20.91
C PHE A 392 10.69 31.58 20.43
N GLN A 393 11.21 32.45 19.57
CA GLN A 393 10.42 33.44 18.84
C GLN A 393 10.82 33.39 17.35
N ILE A 394 9.84 33.29 16.47
CA ILE A 394 10.06 33.24 15.02
C ILE A 394 9.06 34.11 14.26
N ARG A 395 9.55 34.83 13.24
CA ARG A 395 8.73 35.73 12.42
C ARG A 395 8.37 35.08 11.09
N VAL A 396 7.08 35.04 10.79
CA VAL A 396 6.52 34.45 9.57
C VAL A 396 5.70 35.48 8.81
N ASP A 397 5.65 35.36 7.48
CA ASP A 397 5.01 36.37 6.61
C ASP A 397 3.62 35.93 6.13
N GLU A 398 3.19 34.73 6.52
CA GLU A 398 1.87 34.20 6.27
C GLU A 398 1.49 33.20 7.35
N LEU A 399 0.19 32.90 7.48
CA LEU A 399 -0.35 31.84 8.32
C LEU A 399 -1.47 31.11 7.57
N PRO A 400 -1.68 29.80 7.76
CA PRO A 400 -0.94 28.94 8.67
C PRO A 400 0.46 28.56 8.14
N VAL A 401 1.36 28.21 9.05
CA VAL A 401 2.70 27.68 8.72
C VAL A 401 2.98 26.42 9.51
N ARG A 402 3.81 25.54 8.95
CA ARG A 402 4.29 24.35 9.67
C ARG A 402 5.64 24.65 10.29
N LEU A 403 5.73 24.58 11.62
CA LEU A 403 6.99 24.66 12.36
C LEU A 403 7.52 23.26 12.59
N ARG A 404 8.82 23.05 12.34
CA ARG A 404 9.52 21.80 12.62
C ARG A 404 10.64 22.06 13.62
N VAL A 405 10.76 21.18 14.61
CA VAL A 405 11.80 21.22 15.64
C VAL A 405 12.74 20.04 15.47
N ASN A 406 14.03 20.32 15.52
CA ASN A 406 15.09 19.33 15.47
C ASN A 406 16.08 19.58 16.63
N PHE A 407 16.35 18.53 17.40
CA PHE A 407 17.38 18.50 18.43
C PHE A 407 18.08 17.13 18.40
N PRO A 408 19.43 17.07 18.32
CA PRO A 408 20.15 15.80 18.24
C PRO A 408 19.80 14.86 19.40
N GLY A 409 19.49 13.60 19.08
CA GLY A 409 19.11 12.58 20.07
C GLY A 409 17.60 12.41 20.26
N PHE A 410 16.77 13.26 19.65
CA PHE A 410 15.30 13.14 19.67
C PHE A 410 14.73 13.06 18.25
N THR A 411 13.55 12.44 18.12
CA THR A 411 12.80 12.39 16.86
C THR A 411 12.32 13.80 16.48
N GLU A 412 12.39 14.15 15.20
CA GLU A 412 11.86 15.43 14.73
C GLU A 412 10.35 15.52 14.91
N GLN A 413 9.86 16.70 15.32
CA GLN A 413 8.43 16.97 15.50
C GLN A 413 8.00 18.17 14.67
N SER A 414 6.74 18.18 14.23
CA SER A 414 6.18 19.31 13.48
C SER A 414 4.76 19.66 13.89
N VAL A 415 4.43 20.94 13.93
CA VAL A 415 3.12 21.47 14.32
C VAL A 415 2.66 22.54 13.34
N PHE A 416 1.37 22.53 13.00
CA PHE A 416 0.72 23.60 12.24
C PHE A 416 0.28 24.74 13.15
N VAL A 417 0.71 25.95 12.83
CA VAL A 417 0.36 27.16 13.57
C VAL A 417 -0.49 28.04 12.69
N SER A 418 -1.76 28.25 13.09
CA SER A 418 -2.74 29.07 12.37
C SER A 418 -3.10 30.37 13.10
N ASN A 419 -2.82 30.46 14.41
CA ASN A 419 -3.08 31.63 15.25
C ASN A 419 -1.79 32.09 15.95
N PRO A 420 -1.33 33.35 15.77
CA PRO A 420 -0.11 33.84 16.39
C PRO A 420 -0.24 34.16 17.89
N GLU A 421 -1.45 34.23 18.44
CA GLU A 421 -1.67 34.53 19.86
C GLU A 421 -1.46 33.32 20.77
N ASN A 422 -1.50 32.10 20.22
CA ASN A 422 -1.32 30.87 20.98
C ASN A 422 0.18 30.55 21.13
N GLU A 423 0.61 30.28 22.36
CA GLU A 423 1.95 29.74 22.63
C GLU A 423 2.06 28.32 22.06
N VAL A 424 3.05 28.09 21.20
CA VAL A 424 3.31 26.77 20.60
C VAL A 424 4.18 25.96 21.55
N ARG A 425 3.82 24.70 21.83
CA ARG A 425 4.61 23.82 22.70
C ARG A 425 5.04 22.57 21.95
N PHE A 426 6.31 22.22 22.09
CA PHE A 426 6.88 20.96 21.63
C PHE A 426 7.38 20.20 22.86
N ASP A 427 7.02 18.92 23.01
CA ASP A 427 7.61 18.02 24.00
C ASP A 427 8.25 16.86 23.24
N LEU A 428 9.58 16.87 23.11
CA LEU A 428 10.30 15.91 22.27
C LEU A 428 10.36 14.50 22.87
N SER A 429 10.03 14.33 24.16
CA SER A 429 9.97 13.01 24.83
C SER A 429 8.62 12.33 24.67
N ASP A 430 7.57 13.08 24.30
CA ASP A 430 6.23 12.56 24.04
C ASP A 430 5.75 13.01 22.65
N PRO A 431 6.15 12.30 21.56
CA PRO A 431 5.76 12.65 20.20
C PRO A 431 4.26 12.63 19.91
N ASP A 432 3.47 11.96 20.76
CA ASP A 432 2.01 11.90 20.65
C ASP A 432 1.30 12.75 21.74
N GLY A 433 1.98 13.06 22.85
CA GLY A 433 1.43 13.76 24.03
C GLY A 433 1.38 15.27 23.91
N GLY A 434 0.48 15.74 23.07
CA GLY A 434 0.08 17.14 23.02
C GLY A 434 -1.07 17.43 22.05
N GLN A 435 -1.61 16.40 21.39
CA GLN A 435 -2.62 16.53 20.34
C GLN A 435 -4.07 16.44 20.84
N ASP A 436 -4.40 16.92 22.04
CA ASP A 436 -5.74 16.76 22.61
C ASP A 436 -6.82 17.71 22.04
N ALA A 437 -6.55 18.41 20.93
CA ALA A 437 -7.56 19.20 20.22
C ALA A 437 -7.71 18.88 18.72
N VAL A 438 -6.73 18.22 18.08
CA VAL A 438 -6.78 17.94 16.63
C VAL A 438 -6.95 16.45 16.33
N GLU A 439 -6.50 15.54 17.20
CA GLU A 439 -6.67 14.09 16.96
C GLU A 439 -8.04 13.52 17.32
N ARG A 440 -8.90 14.23 18.07
CA ARG A 440 -10.30 13.80 18.24
C ARG A 440 -11.09 13.73 16.93
N PHE A 441 -10.59 14.35 15.86
CA PHE A 441 -11.18 14.32 14.53
C PHE A 441 -10.29 13.65 13.47
N GLY A 442 -9.11 13.14 13.83
CA GLY A 442 -8.16 12.51 12.89
C GLY A 442 -8.65 11.19 12.28
N ASN A 443 -9.60 10.53 12.95
CA ASN A 443 -10.19 9.25 12.53
C ASN A 443 -11.64 9.36 12.02
N LEU A 444 -12.15 10.57 11.75
CA LEU A 444 -13.47 10.69 11.12
C LEU A 444 -13.35 10.35 9.64
N ALA A 445 -14.11 9.34 9.20
CA ALA A 445 -14.17 9.00 7.79
C ALA A 445 -14.70 10.18 6.98
N ALA A 446 -14.08 10.42 5.82
CA ALA A 446 -14.60 11.31 4.79
C ALA A 446 -16.10 11.09 4.55
N GLY A 447 -16.87 12.17 4.45
CA GLY A 447 -18.32 12.10 4.27
C GLY A 447 -19.11 11.83 5.55
N THR A 448 -18.48 11.67 6.73
CA THR A 448 -19.21 11.53 7.98
C THR A 448 -19.90 12.85 8.35
N VAL A 449 -21.19 12.79 8.68
CA VAL A 449 -21.94 13.96 9.16
C VAL A 449 -21.51 14.31 10.58
N ILE A 450 -21.06 15.55 10.79
CA ILE A 450 -20.47 16.00 12.06
C ILE A 450 -21.32 17.05 12.78
N ALA A 451 -22.17 17.78 12.05
CA ALA A 451 -23.00 18.83 12.61
C ALA A 451 -24.24 19.08 11.76
N ASP A 452 -25.21 19.76 12.38
CA ASP A 452 -26.39 20.28 11.71
C ASP A 452 -26.62 21.75 12.07
N PHE A 453 -27.30 22.47 11.19
CA PHE A 453 -27.74 23.84 11.36
C PHE A 453 -29.09 24.02 10.68
N TYR A 454 -29.69 25.19 10.84
CA TYR A 454 -30.87 25.59 10.10
C TYR A 454 -30.85 27.07 9.77
N LEU A 455 -31.61 27.41 8.73
CA LEU A 455 -32.01 28.77 8.37
C LEU A 455 -33.53 28.89 8.54
N PRO A 456 -34.03 30.03 9.03
CA PRO A 456 -35.47 30.23 9.24
C PRO A 456 -36.24 30.56 7.95
N TYR A 457 -35.59 30.47 6.79
CA TYR A 457 -36.15 30.71 5.46
C TYR A 457 -35.64 29.64 4.50
N LEU A 458 -36.39 29.37 3.44
CA LEU A 458 -35.95 28.56 2.31
C LEU A 458 -34.81 29.31 1.60
N CYS A 459 -33.60 28.78 1.73
CA CYS A 459 -32.42 29.31 1.08
C CYS A 459 -32.24 28.73 -0.32
N CYS A 460 -31.53 29.49 -1.15
CA CYS A 460 -30.70 28.95 -2.20
C CYS A 460 -31.46 28.54 -3.48
N SER A 461 -32.66 29.10 -3.68
CA SER A 461 -33.52 28.91 -4.83
C SER A 461 -33.59 30.19 -5.69
N ASP A 462 -32.64 30.37 -6.62
CA ASP A 462 -32.85 31.28 -7.77
C ASP A 462 -33.57 30.54 -8.95
N CYS A 463 -33.90 29.26 -8.77
CA CYS A 463 -34.80 28.46 -9.62
C CYS A 463 -35.83 27.75 -8.73
N ALA A 464 -37.00 27.38 -9.27
CA ALA A 464 -38.01 26.61 -8.55
C ALA A 464 -37.37 25.43 -7.79
N SER A 465 -37.86 25.15 -6.58
CA SER A 465 -37.38 24.09 -5.69
C SER A 465 -37.03 22.87 -6.54
N VAL A 466 -35.76 22.46 -6.48
CA VAL A 466 -35.32 21.17 -7.02
C VAL A 466 -36.19 20.13 -6.30
N GLN A 467 -37.24 19.68 -6.99
CA GLN A 467 -37.89 18.47 -6.58
C GLN A 467 -36.87 17.41 -6.91
N PHE A 468 -36.29 16.83 -5.86
CA PHE A 468 -35.50 15.62 -6.01
C PHE A 468 -36.49 14.54 -6.44
N VAL A 469 -36.78 14.46 -7.73
CA VAL A 469 -37.24 13.19 -8.30
C VAL A 469 -35.98 12.39 -8.53
N LEU A 470 -35.32 12.04 -7.42
CA LEU A 470 -34.51 10.85 -7.41
C LEU A 470 -35.47 9.75 -7.91
N PRO A 471 -35.14 9.00 -8.98
CA PRO A 471 -35.91 7.81 -9.30
C PRO A 471 -36.08 7.07 -7.98
N THR A 472 -37.32 6.78 -7.56
CA THR A 472 -37.59 6.12 -6.28
C THR A 472 -36.57 5.00 -6.17
N PRO A 473 -35.59 5.12 -5.26
CA PRO A 473 -34.41 4.28 -5.35
C PRO A 473 -34.93 2.86 -5.37
N PRO A 474 -34.49 2.07 -6.36
CA PRO A 474 -35.03 0.74 -6.55
C PRO A 474 -35.00 0.02 -5.21
N PRO A 475 -36.09 -0.70 -4.84
CA PRO A 475 -36.24 -1.22 -3.50
C PRO A 475 -34.96 -1.96 -3.12
N SER A 476 -34.35 -1.56 -2.02
CA SER A 476 -33.16 -2.25 -1.51
C SER A 476 -33.63 -3.34 -0.56
N PHE A 477 -32.76 -4.27 -0.22
CA PHE A 477 -33.07 -5.25 0.82
C PHE A 477 -31.82 -5.60 1.57
N ASN A 478 -31.97 -5.85 2.87
CA ASN A 478 -30.99 -6.58 3.67
C ASN A 478 -31.49 -8.01 3.88
N TRP A 479 -30.62 -8.88 4.36
CA TRP A 479 -31.00 -10.23 4.76
C TRP A 479 -30.46 -10.55 6.14
N GLU A 480 -31.17 -11.43 6.83
CA GLU A 480 -30.74 -12.05 8.07
C GLU A 480 -30.66 -13.56 7.85
N GLN A 481 -29.50 -14.16 8.09
CA GLN A 481 -29.38 -15.62 8.02
C GLN A 481 -30.00 -16.26 9.28
N ARG A 482 -30.91 -17.20 9.06
CA ARG A 482 -31.51 -18.05 10.10
C ARG A 482 -30.83 -19.40 10.10
N GLY A 483 -30.39 -19.85 11.27
CA GLY A 483 -29.67 -21.11 11.42
C GLY A 483 -28.33 -21.17 10.66
N CYS A 484 -27.98 -22.39 10.23
CA CYS A 484 -26.63 -22.76 9.85
C CYS A 484 -26.46 -22.91 8.34
N THR A 485 -25.25 -22.65 7.88
CA THR A 485 -24.82 -23.04 6.53
C THR A 485 -24.54 -24.54 6.52
N ASN A 486 -25.22 -25.26 5.63
CA ASN A 486 -25.12 -26.71 5.46
C ASN A 486 -23.81 -27.10 4.74
N PRO A 487 -23.44 -28.40 4.71
CA PRO A 487 -22.21 -28.87 4.05
C PRO A 487 -22.13 -28.60 2.54
N ASN A 488 -23.27 -28.37 1.87
CA ASN A 488 -23.34 -28.03 0.46
C ASN A 488 -23.31 -26.51 0.23
N ASN A 489 -22.96 -25.72 1.24
CA ASN A 489 -22.87 -24.26 1.20
C ASN A 489 -24.23 -23.57 0.98
N GLY A 490 -25.35 -24.18 1.39
CA GLY A 490 -26.68 -23.56 1.41
C GLY A 490 -27.17 -23.23 2.82
N GLY A 491 -28.12 -22.30 2.94
CA GLY A 491 -28.66 -21.87 4.23
C GLY A 491 -29.98 -21.11 4.09
N GLN A 492 -30.59 -20.75 5.22
CA GLN A 492 -31.87 -20.05 5.25
C GLN A 492 -31.68 -18.56 5.53
N ILE A 493 -32.36 -17.71 4.78
CA ILE A 493 -32.34 -16.26 4.98
C ILE A 493 -33.75 -15.68 5.06
N VAL A 494 -33.90 -14.58 5.81
CA VAL A 494 -35.09 -13.73 5.78
C VAL A 494 -34.71 -12.45 5.05
N LEU A 495 -35.43 -12.13 3.97
CA LEU A 495 -35.25 -10.88 3.23
C LEU A 495 -36.01 -9.75 3.94
N MET A 496 -35.35 -8.61 4.11
CA MET A 496 -35.90 -7.39 4.71
C MET A 496 -35.85 -6.25 3.69
N PRO A 497 -36.89 -6.12 2.84
CA PRO A 497 -36.99 -5.03 1.87
C PRO A 497 -37.08 -3.66 2.55
N THR A 498 -36.44 -2.67 1.96
CA THR A 498 -36.42 -1.26 2.39
C THR A 498 -36.56 -0.34 1.17
N GLY A 499 -37.48 0.63 1.24
CA GLY A 499 -37.82 1.50 0.10
C GLY A 499 -38.85 0.87 -0.85
N GLY A 500 -39.31 1.62 -1.85
CA GLY A 500 -40.36 1.15 -2.78
C GLY A 500 -41.75 0.98 -2.14
N THR A 501 -42.67 0.36 -2.88
CA THR A 501 -44.07 0.15 -2.49
C THR A 501 -44.38 -1.34 -2.21
N PRO A 502 -44.70 -1.76 -0.97
CA PRO A 502 -45.09 -3.15 -0.70
C PRO A 502 -46.41 -3.53 -1.39
N PRO A 503 -46.68 -4.82 -1.66
CA PRO A 503 -45.87 -6.02 -1.36
C PRO A 503 -44.65 -6.19 -2.28
N TYR A 504 -43.69 -7.01 -1.85
CA TYR A 504 -42.46 -7.30 -2.59
C TYR A 504 -42.40 -8.75 -3.07
N GLU A 505 -41.73 -8.95 -4.21
CA GLU A 505 -41.38 -10.26 -4.75
C GLU A 505 -39.87 -10.35 -4.95
N TYR A 506 -39.30 -11.55 -4.89
CA TYR A 506 -37.89 -11.81 -5.16
C TYR A 506 -37.71 -12.75 -6.35
N SER A 507 -36.54 -12.67 -6.98
CA SER A 507 -36.10 -13.52 -8.08
C SER A 507 -34.66 -13.96 -7.87
N THR A 508 -34.41 -15.26 -8.04
CA THR A 508 -33.06 -15.88 -8.07
C THR A 508 -32.55 -16.16 -9.48
N ASN A 509 -33.38 -15.95 -10.52
CA ASN A 509 -33.09 -16.28 -11.91
C ASN A 509 -33.19 -15.06 -12.82
N SER A 510 -32.63 -13.94 -12.39
CA SER A 510 -32.48 -12.76 -13.24
C SER A 510 -33.80 -12.14 -13.75
N GLY A 511 -34.88 -12.24 -12.98
CA GLY A 511 -36.18 -11.63 -13.29
C GLY A 511 -37.09 -12.51 -14.16
N GLN A 512 -36.69 -13.74 -14.47
CA GLN A 512 -37.51 -14.68 -15.26
C GLN A 512 -38.71 -15.23 -14.48
N SER A 513 -38.60 -15.37 -13.15
CA SER A 513 -39.71 -15.75 -12.28
C SER A 513 -39.65 -15.02 -10.95
N TRP A 514 -40.82 -14.67 -10.41
CA TRP A 514 -40.97 -13.87 -9.19
C TRP A 514 -41.75 -14.66 -8.14
N GLN A 515 -41.29 -14.61 -6.89
CA GLN A 515 -41.91 -15.26 -5.74
C GLN A 515 -42.17 -14.22 -4.65
N ALA A 516 -43.32 -14.29 -3.96
CA ALA A 516 -43.66 -13.32 -2.92
C ALA A 516 -42.69 -13.42 -1.73
N ILE A 517 -42.26 -12.28 -1.20
CA ILE A 517 -41.48 -12.21 0.05
C ILE A 517 -42.45 -12.30 1.23
N GLY A 518 -42.31 -13.34 2.07
CA GLY A 518 -43.08 -13.55 3.30
C GLY A 518 -42.23 -13.41 4.57
N GLU A 519 -42.83 -13.73 5.72
CA GLU A 519 -42.12 -13.77 7.02
C GLU A 519 -41.28 -15.06 7.21
N GLU A 520 -41.51 -16.07 6.36
CA GLU A 520 -40.82 -17.35 6.42
C GLU A 520 -39.42 -17.26 5.77
N PRO A 521 -38.39 -17.96 6.33
CA PRO A 521 -37.08 -18.03 5.71
C PRO A 521 -37.09 -18.74 4.35
N ILE A 522 -36.22 -18.30 3.44
CA ILE A 522 -36.00 -18.92 2.13
C ILE A 522 -34.68 -19.69 2.11
N ASP A 523 -34.70 -20.89 1.53
CA ASP A 523 -33.49 -21.69 1.31
C ASP A 523 -32.72 -21.15 0.09
N VAL A 524 -31.45 -20.84 0.28
CA VAL A 524 -30.57 -20.25 -0.73
C VAL A 524 -29.18 -20.89 -0.70
N ASP A 525 -28.55 -21.01 -1.86
CA ASP A 525 -27.12 -21.36 -1.95
C ASP A 525 -26.26 -20.10 -1.74
N ASN A 526 -25.13 -20.25 -1.06
CA ASN A 526 -24.16 -19.17 -0.87
C ASN A 526 -23.64 -18.69 -2.23
N GLY A 527 -23.62 -17.38 -2.45
CA GLY A 527 -23.25 -16.77 -3.72
C GLY A 527 -24.42 -16.62 -4.71
N VAL A 528 -25.65 -17.02 -4.36
CA VAL A 528 -26.82 -16.77 -5.22
C VAL A 528 -27.04 -15.26 -5.39
N GLN A 529 -27.39 -14.83 -6.60
CA GLN A 529 -27.80 -13.45 -6.86
C GLN A 529 -29.31 -13.32 -6.68
N ILE A 530 -29.73 -12.43 -5.78
CA ILE A 530 -31.13 -12.09 -5.55
C ILE A 530 -31.38 -10.66 -6.00
N GLN A 531 -32.50 -10.45 -6.69
CA GLN A 531 -33.12 -9.15 -6.88
C GLN A 531 -34.55 -9.18 -6.34
N ILE A 532 -35.02 -8.04 -5.83
CA ILE A 532 -36.41 -7.88 -5.40
C ILE A 532 -37.14 -6.89 -6.31
N ARG A 533 -38.46 -6.96 -6.35
CA ARG A 533 -39.33 -6.02 -7.06
C ARG A 533 -40.48 -5.61 -6.18
N ASP A 534 -40.84 -4.35 -6.23
CA ASP A 534 -41.97 -3.80 -5.48
C ASP A 534 -43.29 -3.87 -6.28
N ALA A 535 -44.40 -3.46 -5.67
CA ALA A 535 -45.72 -3.46 -6.31
C ALA A 535 -45.86 -2.46 -7.46
N ALA A 536 -44.98 -1.45 -7.52
CA ALA A 536 -44.91 -0.48 -8.61
C ALA A 536 -44.09 -0.99 -9.81
N GLY A 537 -43.45 -2.15 -9.68
CA GLY A 537 -42.64 -2.79 -10.72
C GLY A 537 -41.17 -2.36 -10.74
N ALA A 538 -40.70 -1.60 -9.75
CA ALA A 538 -39.31 -1.20 -9.63
C ALA A 538 -38.45 -2.36 -9.09
N GLU A 539 -37.36 -2.69 -9.77
CA GLU A 539 -36.47 -3.81 -9.43
C GLU A 539 -35.18 -3.33 -8.73
N SER A 540 -34.77 -4.03 -7.68
CA SER A 540 -33.50 -3.80 -6.98
C SER A 540 -32.29 -4.09 -7.86
N THR A 541 -31.14 -3.50 -7.51
CA THR A 541 -29.87 -4.08 -7.95
C THR A 541 -29.76 -5.52 -7.46
N ARG A 542 -29.12 -6.38 -8.25
CA ARG A 542 -28.81 -7.74 -7.81
C ARG A 542 -27.78 -7.69 -6.72
N ARG A 543 -28.07 -8.36 -5.61
CA ARG A 543 -27.11 -8.59 -4.53
C ARG A 543 -26.76 -10.05 -4.48
N THR A 544 -25.48 -10.34 -4.38
CA THR A 544 -24.97 -11.67 -4.05
C THR A 544 -25.21 -11.92 -2.56
N ILE A 545 -25.91 -12.99 -2.23
CA ILE A 545 -26.08 -13.41 -0.84
C ILE A 545 -24.79 -14.07 -0.38
N GLU A 546 -24.21 -13.52 0.68
CA GLU A 546 -23.08 -14.11 1.39
C GLU A 546 -23.60 -14.72 2.69
N LEU A 547 -23.56 -16.05 2.78
CA LEU A 547 -23.86 -16.77 4.00
C LEU A 547 -22.61 -16.83 4.89
N ARG A 548 -22.81 -16.86 6.21
CA ARG A 548 -21.74 -17.13 7.17
C ARG A 548 -21.11 -18.50 6.85
N ALA A 549 -19.80 -18.62 7.02
CA ALA A 549 -19.14 -19.92 6.85
C ALA A 549 -19.76 -20.96 7.81
N PRO A 550 -19.79 -22.26 7.44
CA PRO A 550 -20.21 -23.32 8.35
C PRO A 550 -19.43 -23.27 9.66
N LEU A 551 -20.10 -23.51 10.79
CA LEU A 551 -19.44 -23.55 12.09
C LEU A 551 -18.39 -24.67 12.10
N GLN A 552 -17.15 -24.30 12.36
CA GLN A 552 -16.01 -25.19 12.47
C GLN A 552 -15.26 -24.92 13.77
N ILE A 553 -14.73 -25.99 14.35
CA ILE A 553 -13.81 -25.94 15.47
C ILE A 553 -12.53 -26.62 15.06
N SER A 554 -11.41 -25.96 15.29
CA SER A 554 -10.08 -26.48 15.00
C SER A 554 -9.19 -26.39 16.23
N GLN A 555 -8.35 -27.41 16.38
CA GLN A 555 -7.22 -27.35 17.30
C GLN A 555 -6.16 -26.42 16.69
N VAL A 556 -5.72 -25.41 17.45
CA VAL A 556 -4.75 -24.41 16.97
C VAL A 556 -3.43 -24.42 17.74
N SER A 557 -3.33 -25.22 18.80
CA SER A 557 -2.05 -25.51 19.46
C SER A 557 -1.78 -27.00 19.48
N GLU A 558 -0.50 -27.36 19.48
CA GLU A 558 -0.10 -28.69 19.98
C GLU A 558 -0.43 -28.79 21.49
N PRO A 559 -0.59 -30.01 22.04
CA PRO A 559 -0.75 -30.22 23.47
C PRO A 559 0.40 -29.61 24.27
N ASP A 560 0.10 -28.69 25.18
CA ASP A 560 1.07 -28.06 26.07
C ASP A 560 0.98 -28.64 27.48
N CYS A 561 2.06 -29.28 27.92
CA CYS A 561 2.11 -30.02 29.18
C CYS A 561 2.37 -29.11 30.38
N ASN A 562 1.67 -29.33 31.48
CA ASN A 562 1.96 -28.65 32.73
C ASN A 562 3.33 -29.10 33.30
N ALA A 563 3.91 -28.28 34.18
CA ALA A 563 5.25 -28.51 34.73
C ALA A 563 5.42 -29.87 35.45
N ASP A 564 4.34 -30.42 35.99
CA ASP A 564 4.32 -31.70 36.70
C ASP A 564 4.10 -32.92 35.78
N GLY A 565 3.86 -32.72 34.48
CA GLY A 565 3.60 -33.79 33.50
C GLY A 565 2.29 -34.55 33.69
N THR A 566 1.36 -33.99 34.47
CA THR A 566 0.10 -34.65 34.86
C THR A 566 -1.09 -34.27 33.99
N GLU A 567 -1.06 -33.10 33.36
CA GLU A 567 -2.11 -32.57 32.50
C GLU A 567 -1.50 -31.90 31.27
N TYR A 568 -2.26 -31.87 30.17
CA TYR A 568 -1.95 -31.06 29.00
C TYR A 568 -3.11 -30.12 28.67
N SER A 569 -2.79 -28.96 28.09
CA SER A 569 -3.74 -27.96 27.63
C SER A 569 -3.74 -27.88 26.11
N VAL A 570 -4.91 -27.65 25.53
CA VAL A 570 -5.08 -27.49 24.08
C VAL A 570 -5.94 -26.26 23.83
N ALA A 571 -5.47 -25.42 22.90
CA ALA A 571 -6.18 -24.25 22.42
C ALA A 571 -7.04 -24.61 21.20
N PHE A 572 -8.30 -24.15 21.21
CA PHE A 572 -9.25 -24.35 20.13
C PHE A 572 -9.71 -23.00 19.59
N ALA A 573 -9.67 -22.87 18.26
CA ALA A 573 -10.28 -21.75 17.58
C ALA A 573 -11.61 -22.18 16.97
N VAL A 574 -12.56 -21.25 16.96
CA VAL A 574 -13.85 -21.41 16.29
C VAL A 574 -13.86 -20.50 15.08
N SER A 575 -14.27 -21.03 13.92
CA SER A 575 -14.46 -20.27 12.70
C SER A 575 -15.85 -20.53 12.11
N GLY A 576 -16.41 -19.54 11.42
CA GLY A 576 -17.79 -19.62 10.93
C GLY A 576 -18.85 -19.53 12.03
N GLY A 577 -20.13 -19.62 11.65
CA GLY A 577 -21.25 -19.43 12.58
C GLY A 577 -21.42 -17.98 13.09
N GLN A 578 -22.21 -17.81 14.15
CA GLN A 578 -22.50 -16.52 14.80
C GLN A 578 -22.01 -16.48 16.25
N ALA A 579 -21.07 -15.58 16.55
CA ALA A 579 -20.62 -15.33 17.93
C ALA A 579 -21.71 -14.64 18.77
N PRO A 580 -21.77 -14.85 20.11
CA PRO A 580 -20.85 -15.62 20.96
C PRO A 580 -20.89 -17.15 20.75
N TYR A 581 -19.77 -17.82 20.98
CA TYR A 581 -19.66 -19.28 20.95
C TYR A 581 -19.60 -19.85 22.38
N PHE A 582 -20.30 -20.96 22.59
CA PHE A 582 -20.33 -21.72 23.83
C PHE A 582 -19.62 -23.06 23.61
N LEU A 583 -18.45 -23.22 24.23
CA LEU A 583 -17.65 -24.44 24.15
C LEU A 583 -17.80 -25.23 25.44
N GLU A 584 -18.05 -26.53 25.32
CA GLU A 584 -18.24 -27.43 26.44
C GLU A 584 -17.48 -28.74 26.28
N THR A 585 -16.93 -29.20 27.40
CA THR A 585 -16.37 -30.53 27.63
C THR A 585 -17.20 -31.24 28.70
N GLU A 586 -16.84 -32.48 29.07
CA GLU A 586 -17.52 -33.21 30.15
C GLU A 586 -17.44 -32.47 31.50
N ASN A 587 -16.37 -31.70 31.74
CA ASN A 587 -16.07 -31.11 33.06
C ASN A 587 -15.97 -29.58 33.06
N ASP A 588 -15.90 -28.91 31.91
CA ASP A 588 -15.70 -27.46 31.81
C ASP A 588 -16.51 -26.84 30.65
N ARG A 589 -16.91 -25.57 30.81
CA ARG A 589 -17.67 -24.79 29.83
C ARG A 589 -17.15 -23.36 29.77
N GLN A 590 -16.85 -22.89 28.56
CA GLN A 590 -16.34 -21.55 28.29
C GLN A 590 -17.20 -20.82 27.26
N THR A 591 -17.22 -19.49 27.32
CA THR A 591 -17.90 -18.63 26.34
C THR A 591 -16.88 -17.68 25.75
N ILE A 592 -16.79 -17.64 24.42
CA ILE A 592 -15.88 -16.74 23.69
C ILE A 592 -16.67 -15.83 22.74
N LEU A 593 -16.20 -14.60 22.56
CA LEU A 593 -16.88 -13.55 21.80
C LEU A 593 -16.30 -13.34 20.38
N GLY A 594 -15.20 -14.02 20.02
CA GLY A 594 -14.45 -13.75 18.79
C GLY A 594 -13.30 -14.73 18.54
N THR A 595 -12.16 -14.21 18.08
CA THR A 595 -10.96 -14.96 17.64
C THR A 595 -10.10 -15.53 18.76
N GLU A 596 -10.38 -15.18 20.02
CA GLU A 596 -9.61 -15.69 21.16
C GLU A 596 -9.82 -17.19 21.30
N PRO A 597 -8.74 -18.00 21.28
CA PRO A 597 -8.87 -19.43 21.42
C PRO A 597 -9.33 -19.80 22.83
N ALA A 598 -10.25 -20.76 22.92
CA ALA A 598 -10.63 -21.36 24.19
C ALA A 598 -9.60 -22.43 24.57
N VAL A 599 -9.17 -22.46 25.83
CA VAL A 599 -8.18 -23.42 26.30
C VAL A 599 -8.84 -24.40 27.27
N PHE A 600 -8.81 -25.69 26.92
CA PHE A 600 -9.28 -26.77 27.79
C PHE A 600 -8.11 -27.64 28.26
N ARG A 601 -8.25 -28.21 29.45
CA ARG A 601 -7.26 -29.10 30.07
C ARG A 601 -7.74 -30.54 30.08
N PHE A 602 -6.82 -31.46 29.83
CA PHE A 602 -7.05 -32.90 29.82
C PHE A 602 -5.95 -33.60 30.63
N ALA A 603 -6.27 -34.76 31.22
CA ALA A 603 -5.27 -35.53 31.96
C ALA A 603 -4.27 -36.18 31.01
N SER A 604 -3.00 -36.25 31.41
CA SER A 604 -1.94 -36.93 30.67
C SER A 604 -2.34 -38.40 30.38
N GLY A 605 -2.25 -38.81 29.12
CA GLY A 605 -2.67 -40.13 28.63
C GLY A 605 -4.18 -40.31 28.37
N SER A 606 -5.01 -39.29 28.58
CA SER A 606 -6.46 -39.35 28.32
C SER A 606 -6.83 -38.66 27.00
N ALA A 607 -7.88 -39.13 26.32
CA ALA A 607 -8.47 -38.47 25.16
C ALA A 607 -9.64 -37.56 25.59
N GLY A 608 -10.03 -36.60 24.75
CA GLY A 608 -11.09 -35.63 25.06
C GLY A 608 -11.98 -35.29 23.88
N SER A 609 -13.09 -34.61 24.13
CA SER A 609 -13.90 -33.99 23.07
C SER A 609 -14.43 -32.63 23.50
N VAL A 610 -14.44 -31.68 22.57
CA VAL A 610 -14.97 -30.34 22.76
C VAL A 610 -16.14 -30.15 21.79
N ARG A 611 -17.31 -29.81 22.33
CA ARG A 611 -18.49 -29.41 21.56
C ARG A 611 -18.60 -27.90 21.56
N VAL A 612 -18.85 -27.30 20.40
CA VAL A 612 -19.12 -25.86 20.25
C VAL A 612 -20.55 -25.66 19.78
N THR A 613 -21.22 -24.68 20.39
CA THR A 613 -22.52 -24.14 19.97
C THR A 613 -22.38 -22.65 19.69
N ASP A 614 -22.98 -22.15 18.62
CA ASP A 614 -23.01 -20.71 18.32
C ASP A 614 -24.26 -20.02 18.90
N SER A 615 -24.41 -18.71 18.68
CA SER A 615 -25.57 -17.94 19.14
C SER A 615 -26.68 -17.78 18.09
N SER A 616 -26.67 -18.58 17.01
CA SER A 616 -27.70 -18.54 15.98
C SER A 616 -29.04 -19.08 16.52
N GLU A 617 -30.15 -18.74 15.87
CA GLU A 617 -31.47 -19.34 16.13
C GLU A 617 -32.01 -19.99 14.85
N PRO A 618 -32.08 -21.34 14.75
CA PRO A 618 -31.56 -22.33 15.71
C PRO A 618 -30.03 -22.34 15.79
N ALA A 619 -29.48 -22.78 16.93
CA ALA A 619 -28.03 -22.79 17.18
C ALA A 619 -27.31 -23.85 16.34
N CYS A 620 -26.14 -23.49 15.84
CA CYS A 620 -25.24 -24.36 15.10
C CYS A 620 -24.33 -25.13 16.05
N GLU A 621 -24.06 -26.40 15.72
CA GLU A 621 -23.24 -27.28 16.55
C GLU A 621 -22.10 -27.90 15.75
N ALA A 622 -20.92 -27.96 16.35
CA ALA A 622 -19.78 -28.73 15.86
C ALA A 622 -19.04 -29.41 17.02
N GLN A 623 -18.29 -30.48 16.73
CA GLN A 623 -17.53 -31.21 17.74
C GLN A 623 -16.18 -31.65 17.19
N ILE A 624 -15.14 -31.57 18.02
CA ILE A 624 -13.81 -32.11 17.74
C ILE A 624 -13.41 -33.11 18.81
N THR A 625 -12.76 -34.20 18.40
CA THR A 625 -12.17 -35.21 19.29
C THR A 625 -10.65 -35.09 19.30
N ILE A 626 -10.05 -35.08 20.48
CA ILE A 626 -8.60 -34.97 20.69
C ILE A 626 -8.04 -36.34 21.07
N ALA A 627 -6.96 -36.75 20.42
CA ALA A 627 -6.24 -37.97 20.75
C ALA A 627 -5.54 -37.88 22.11
N ALA A 628 -5.31 -39.03 22.76
CA ALA A 628 -4.58 -39.06 24.02
C ALA A 628 -3.13 -38.60 23.84
N HIS A 629 -2.66 -37.72 24.73
CA HIS A 629 -1.28 -37.21 24.76
C HIS A 629 -0.64 -37.42 26.12
N THR A 630 0.58 -37.96 26.16
CA THR A 630 1.33 -38.24 27.39
C THR A 630 2.44 -37.21 27.55
N CYS A 631 2.45 -36.50 28.68
CA CYS A 631 3.47 -35.51 29.01
C CYS A 631 4.72 -36.14 29.62
N GLU A 632 5.90 -35.78 29.09
CA GLU A 632 7.22 -36.15 29.64
C GLU A 632 7.83 -34.97 30.42
N THR A 633 8.56 -35.27 31.50
CA THR A 633 9.18 -34.25 32.38
C THR A 633 10.21 -33.38 31.65
N PRO A 634 10.20 -32.04 31.83
CA PRO A 634 11.07 -31.12 31.09
C PRO A 634 12.55 -31.22 31.49
N CYS A 635 13.42 -31.05 30.49
CA CYS A 635 14.87 -31.27 30.53
C CYS A 635 15.70 -30.29 31.40
N GLY A 636 15.12 -29.19 31.89
CA GLY A 636 15.83 -28.26 32.77
C GLY A 636 16.98 -27.45 32.13
N LEU A 637 17.22 -27.59 30.82
CA LEU A 637 18.19 -26.81 30.04
C LEU A 637 17.50 -25.78 29.13
N PRO A 638 18.12 -24.61 28.88
CA PRO A 638 17.64 -23.62 27.91
C PRO A 638 17.40 -24.23 26.52
N CYS A 639 16.47 -23.65 25.78
CA CYS A 639 16.10 -24.08 24.42
C CYS A 639 15.80 -25.58 24.30
N ARG A 640 15.21 -26.20 25.33
CA ARG A 640 14.98 -27.66 25.40
C ARG A 640 16.27 -28.47 25.18
N GLY A 641 17.39 -27.96 25.70
CA GLY A 641 18.73 -28.55 25.57
C GLY A 641 19.30 -28.56 24.16
N ILE A 642 18.71 -27.82 23.21
CA ILE A 642 19.23 -27.76 21.85
C ILE A 642 20.33 -26.70 21.73
N THR A 643 21.51 -27.13 21.29
CA THR A 643 22.63 -26.25 20.97
C THR A 643 23.01 -26.34 19.49
N ARG A 644 23.58 -25.25 18.98
CA ARG A 644 24.21 -25.17 17.65
C ARG A 644 25.70 -24.93 17.82
N GLU A 645 26.51 -25.75 17.17
CA GLU A 645 27.95 -25.58 17.03
C GLU A 645 28.27 -25.12 15.61
N VAL A 646 28.92 -23.98 15.47
CA VAL A 646 29.30 -23.38 14.19
C VAL A 646 30.80 -23.10 14.14
N GLY A 647 31.38 -23.16 12.94
CA GLY A 647 32.81 -23.01 12.69
C GLY A 647 33.18 -21.64 12.10
N TYR A 648 34.35 -21.15 12.50
CA TYR A 648 34.97 -19.92 12.01
C TYR A 648 36.48 -20.09 11.80
N PRO A 649 37.14 -19.27 10.97
CA PRO A 649 38.60 -19.27 10.91
C PRO A 649 39.20 -18.83 12.26
N MET A 650 40.18 -19.56 12.76
CA MET A 650 40.99 -19.11 13.90
C MET A 650 41.69 -17.78 13.59
N TRP A 651 41.79 -16.91 14.59
CA TRP A 651 42.45 -15.58 14.49
C TRP A 651 43.91 -15.65 14.05
N ILE A 652 44.59 -16.79 14.22
CA ILE A 652 45.82 -17.16 13.50
C ILE A 652 45.75 -18.62 13.09
N GLN A 653 46.33 -18.96 11.94
CA GLN A 653 46.38 -20.34 11.47
C GLN A 653 47.61 -21.08 12.01
N ARG A 654 47.51 -22.41 12.15
CA ARG A 654 48.66 -23.24 12.54
C ARG A 654 49.76 -23.12 11.47
N PRO A 655 51.01 -22.75 11.82
CA PRO A 655 52.09 -22.60 10.84
C PRO A 655 52.27 -23.84 9.98
N ALA A 656 52.52 -23.68 8.68
CA ALA A 656 52.59 -24.77 7.70
C ALA A 656 53.68 -25.80 8.04
N PRO A 657 53.51 -27.09 7.68
CA PRO A 657 54.44 -28.17 8.05
C PRO A 657 55.90 -27.94 7.68
N ARG A 658 56.17 -27.35 6.50
CA ARG A 658 57.54 -27.08 6.03
C ARG A 658 57.97 -25.63 6.24
N SER A 659 57.12 -24.81 6.85
CA SER A 659 57.49 -23.45 7.22
C SER A 659 58.31 -23.45 8.52
N GLN A 660 59.32 -22.59 8.59
CA GLN A 660 60.02 -22.23 9.84
C GLN A 660 59.36 -21.00 10.49
N MET A 661 58.07 -20.76 10.20
CA MET A 661 57.33 -19.60 10.67
C MET A 661 56.95 -19.75 12.14
N GLU A 662 57.16 -18.68 12.90
CA GLU A 662 56.74 -18.53 14.28
C GLU A 662 56.04 -17.16 14.45
N TYR A 663 55.05 -17.13 15.33
CA TYR A 663 54.44 -15.89 15.78
C TYR A 663 55.19 -15.39 17.02
N LEU A 664 55.83 -14.22 16.91
CA LEU A 664 56.56 -13.57 18.00
C LEU A 664 55.71 -12.46 18.60
N ASN A 665 55.94 -12.10 19.87
CA ASN A 665 55.26 -10.99 20.55
C ASN A 665 53.73 -11.01 20.41
N VAL A 666 53.14 -12.20 20.55
CA VAL A 666 51.69 -12.39 20.41
C VAL A 666 50.98 -11.68 21.56
N ASN A 667 50.07 -10.79 21.20
CA ASN A 667 49.21 -10.08 22.14
C ASN A 667 47.76 -10.29 21.72
N VAL A 668 46.89 -10.55 22.69
CA VAL A 668 45.46 -10.74 22.50
C VAL A 668 44.74 -9.85 23.50
N GLY A 669 43.78 -9.06 23.05
CA GLY A 669 42.94 -8.23 23.90
C GLY A 669 41.48 -8.49 23.57
N VAL A 670 40.71 -8.99 24.53
CA VAL A 670 39.27 -9.16 24.37
C VAL A 670 38.59 -7.83 24.69
N LYS A 671 37.77 -7.35 23.75
CA LYS A 671 36.98 -6.13 23.94
C LYS A 671 35.71 -6.45 24.74
N PHE A 672 35.01 -7.52 24.36
CA PHE A 672 33.88 -8.10 25.09
C PHE A 672 33.55 -9.50 24.54
N LEU A 673 32.88 -10.30 25.38
CA LEU A 673 32.17 -11.51 24.98
C LEU A 673 30.78 -11.45 25.62
N ASN A 674 29.78 -11.18 24.80
CA ASN A 674 28.39 -11.04 25.25
C ASN A 674 27.56 -12.23 24.78
N ILE A 675 26.72 -12.74 25.69
CA ILE A 675 25.72 -13.77 25.41
C ILE A 675 24.35 -13.15 25.67
N PHE A 676 23.53 -13.09 24.62
CA PHE A 676 22.17 -12.55 24.66
C PHE A 676 21.18 -13.70 24.86
N LEU A 677 20.45 -13.69 25.96
CA LEU A 677 19.47 -14.71 26.30
C LEU A 677 18.14 -14.46 25.58
N ASP A 678 17.31 -15.50 25.49
CA ASP A 678 15.96 -15.42 24.92
C ASP A 678 15.01 -14.56 25.77
N THR A 679 15.31 -14.40 27.05
CA THR A 679 14.63 -13.49 28.00
C THR A 679 14.89 -12.00 27.71
N GLY A 680 15.85 -11.69 26.84
CA GLY A 680 16.30 -10.31 26.57
C GLY A 680 17.42 -9.82 27.48
N GLU A 681 17.85 -10.62 28.47
CA GLU A 681 19.01 -10.33 29.32
C GLU A 681 20.33 -10.55 28.56
N THR A 682 21.38 -9.80 28.94
CA THR A 682 22.73 -9.95 28.38
C THR A 682 23.71 -10.33 29.48
N ILE A 683 24.42 -11.45 29.27
CA ILE A 683 25.52 -11.89 30.14
C ILE A 683 26.84 -11.52 29.46
N GLU A 684 27.59 -10.62 30.09
CA GLU A 684 28.95 -10.27 29.68
C GLU A 684 29.97 -11.13 30.45
N ILE A 685 30.84 -11.82 29.72
CA ILE A 685 31.96 -12.55 30.30
C ILE A 685 33.13 -11.58 30.46
N ASP A 686 33.73 -11.52 31.66
CA ASP A 686 34.75 -10.52 32.02
C ASP A 686 35.88 -10.43 30.96
N PRO A 687 35.97 -9.33 30.20
CA PRO A 687 36.94 -9.19 29.12
C PRO A 687 38.38 -9.15 29.62
N ALA A 688 38.64 -8.67 30.85
CA ALA A 688 39.97 -8.64 31.44
C ALA A 688 40.44 -10.05 31.80
N GLU A 689 39.55 -10.89 32.35
CA GLU A 689 39.88 -12.29 32.65
C GLU A 689 40.10 -13.09 31.36
N LEU A 690 39.24 -12.92 30.35
CA LEU A 690 39.42 -13.55 29.04
C LEU A 690 40.74 -13.16 28.37
N THR A 691 41.08 -11.87 28.41
CA THR A 691 42.36 -11.35 27.93
C THR A 691 43.54 -12.05 28.62
N ASN A 692 43.50 -12.14 29.95
CA ASN A 692 44.55 -12.81 30.74
C ASN A 692 44.68 -14.32 30.43
N ILE A 693 43.58 -14.99 30.07
CA ILE A 693 43.60 -16.41 29.68
C ILE A 693 44.20 -16.60 28.28
N LEU A 694 43.91 -15.69 27.35
CA LEU A 694 44.31 -15.81 25.94
C LEU A 694 45.76 -15.37 25.67
N ILE A 695 46.40 -14.62 26.57
CA ILE A 695 47.82 -14.28 26.45
C ILE A 695 48.66 -15.57 26.49
N PRO A 696 49.43 -15.88 25.42
CA PRO A 696 50.22 -17.11 25.37
C PRO A 696 51.30 -17.13 26.46
N THR A 697 51.46 -18.26 27.12
CA THR A 697 52.50 -18.43 28.15
C THR A 697 53.92 -18.54 27.57
N SER A 698 54.05 -18.86 26.28
CA SER A 698 55.33 -18.94 25.56
C SER A 698 55.59 -17.65 24.79
N GLY A 699 56.83 -17.17 24.77
CA GLY A 699 57.23 -15.96 24.03
C GLY A 699 57.07 -16.06 22.50
N SER A 700 56.88 -17.27 21.96
CA SER A 700 56.49 -17.51 20.57
C SER A 700 55.44 -18.64 20.44
N ILE A 701 54.62 -18.56 19.38
CA ILE A 701 53.73 -19.66 18.96
C ILE A 701 54.32 -20.30 17.71
N THR A 702 54.58 -21.59 17.78
CA THR A 702 55.17 -22.43 16.73
C THR A 702 54.18 -23.53 16.33
N ARG A 703 54.46 -24.24 15.23
CA ARG A 703 53.62 -25.37 14.81
C ARG A 703 53.44 -26.46 15.88
N SER A 704 54.44 -26.68 16.73
CA SER A 704 54.44 -27.75 17.74
C SER A 704 53.64 -27.39 18.99
N ASN A 705 53.68 -26.11 19.42
CA ASN A 705 52.96 -25.67 20.62
C ASN A 705 51.56 -25.09 20.32
N TYR A 706 51.23 -24.73 19.07
CA TYR A 706 49.97 -24.10 18.66
C TYR A 706 48.73 -24.76 19.28
N THR A 707 48.53 -26.06 19.02
CA THR A 707 47.33 -26.79 19.47
C THR A 707 47.25 -26.82 21.00
N SER A 708 48.37 -27.10 21.67
CA SER A 708 48.42 -27.15 23.13
C SER A 708 48.19 -25.79 23.80
N THR A 709 48.57 -24.71 23.12
CA THR A 709 48.41 -23.33 23.61
C THR A 709 46.93 -22.95 23.60
N TRP A 710 46.26 -23.11 22.45
CA TRP A 710 44.87 -22.73 22.31
C TRP A 710 43.90 -23.69 23.00
N ASN A 711 44.16 -25.00 23.01
CA ASN A 711 43.33 -25.93 23.79
C ASN A 711 43.36 -25.63 25.30
N ARG A 712 44.52 -25.22 25.83
CA ARG A 712 44.63 -24.81 27.23
C ARG A 712 43.84 -23.52 27.50
N ALA A 713 43.93 -22.54 26.61
CA ALA A 713 43.19 -21.29 26.74
C ALA A 713 41.68 -21.53 26.65
N PHE A 714 41.20 -22.26 25.65
CA PHE A 714 39.78 -22.61 25.50
C PHE A 714 39.25 -23.44 26.65
N GLY A 715 40.02 -24.39 27.19
CA GLY A 715 39.64 -25.13 28.40
C GLY A 715 39.35 -24.19 29.58
N ARG A 716 40.25 -23.23 29.85
CA ARG A 716 40.07 -22.25 30.93
C ARG A 716 38.92 -21.27 30.68
N ILE A 717 38.70 -20.87 29.42
CA ILE A 717 37.54 -20.03 29.05
C ILE A 717 36.24 -20.82 29.28
N ASN A 718 36.18 -22.08 28.87
CA ASN A 718 35.00 -22.91 29.07
C ASN A 718 34.71 -23.14 30.55
N GLU A 719 35.73 -23.30 31.39
CA GLU A 719 35.58 -23.36 32.86
C GLU A 719 35.03 -22.04 33.44
N LEU A 720 35.51 -20.88 32.93
CA LEU A 720 34.98 -19.57 33.31
C LEU A 720 33.51 -19.44 32.92
N ILE A 721 33.15 -19.77 31.68
CA ILE A 721 31.76 -19.69 31.20
C ILE A 721 30.85 -20.65 31.97
N ALA A 722 31.30 -21.88 32.27
CA ALA A 722 30.54 -22.84 33.06
C ALA A 722 30.24 -22.30 34.47
N ARG A 723 31.21 -21.64 35.12
CA ARG A 723 31.02 -20.99 36.41
C ARG A 723 29.97 -19.88 36.33
N VAL A 724 30.06 -19.01 35.33
CA VAL A 724 29.08 -17.93 35.11
C VAL A 724 27.69 -18.50 34.84
N SER A 725 27.60 -19.60 34.07
CA SER A 725 26.34 -20.29 33.77
C SER A 725 25.68 -20.83 35.04
N GLN A 726 26.45 -21.45 35.93
CA GLN A 726 25.97 -21.94 37.21
C GLN A 726 25.57 -20.80 38.17
N GLU A 727 26.35 -19.72 38.23
CA GLU A 727 26.12 -18.59 39.14
C GLU A 727 24.91 -17.74 38.74
N GLN A 728 24.73 -17.49 37.43
CA GLN A 728 23.67 -16.61 36.93
C GLN A 728 22.37 -17.37 36.63
N LEU A 729 22.45 -18.61 36.14
CA LEU A 729 21.28 -19.35 35.63
C LEU A 729 21.04 -20.70 36.33
N GLY A 730 21.94 -21.13 37.22
CA GLY A 730 21.79 -22.39 37.94
C GLY A 730 21.94 -23.65 37.08
N ILE A 731 22.53 -23.53 35.88
CA ILE A 731 22.70 -24.64 34.94
C ILE A 731 24.16 -25.14 34.93
N GLU A 732 24.34 -26.46 34.95
CA GLU A 732 25.66 -27.09 34.91
C GLU A 732 26.29 -27.07 33.49
N HIS A 733 25.47 -27.07 32.44
CA HIS A 733 25.94 -26.99 31.06
C HIS A 733 26.34 -25.55 30.72
N PRO A 734 27.55 -25.30 30.16
CA PRO A 734 27.98 -23.95 29.83
C PRO A 734 27.06 -23.30 28.78
N LEU A 735 26.81 -22.01 28.92
CA LEU A 735 26.03 -21.21 27.97
C LEU A 735 26.65 -21.16 26.57
N LEU A 736 27.99 -21.22 26.52
CA LEU A 736 28.76 -21.16 25.30
C LEU A 736 30.07 -21.95 25.51
N ARG A 737 30.50 -22.69 24.49
CA ARG A 737 31.72 -23.50 24.53
C ARG A 737 32.58 -23.25 23.31
N LEU A 738 33.86 -22.97 23.53
CA LEU A 738 34.87 -22.79 22.49
C LEU A 738 35.70 -24.07 22.34
N SER A 739 35.99 -24.46 21.12
CA SER A 739 36.94 -25.53 20.82
C SER A 739 37.76 -25.24 19.57
N LEU A 740 38.93 -25.88 19.47
CA LEU A 740 39.78 -25.84 18.29
C LEU A 740 39.61 -27.14 17.51
N ASP A 741 39.15 -27.03 16.27
CA ASP A 741 39.05 -28.13 15.31
C ASP A 741 40.10 -27.95 14.22
N GLN A 742 40.88 -29.00 13.96
CA GLN A 742 41.91 -29.03 12.92
C GLN A 742 41.78 -30.25 12.00
N ASP A 743 40.77 -31.08 12.23
CA ASP A 743 40.64 -32.39 11.61
C ASP A 743 39.55 -32.40 10.53
N ARG A 744 38.47 -31.60 10.69
CA ARG A 744 37.38 -31.57 9.70
C ARG A 744 37.77 -30.96 8.36
N VAL A 745 38.57 -29.90 8.38
CA VAL A 745 39.05 -29.21 7.17
C VAL A 745 40.57 -29.25 7.14
N GLN A 746 41.13 -30.17 6.36
CA GLN A 746 42.56 -30.46 6.35
C GLN A 746 43.38 -29.20 6.00
N GLY A 747 44.15 -28.70 6.97
CA GLY A 747 45.03 -27.54 6.80
C GLY A 747 44.46 -26.22 7.29
N LEU A 748 43.17 -26.16 7.66
CA LEU A 748 42.54 -25.01 8.30
C LEU A 748 42.42 -25.25 9.80
N SER A 749 42.73 -24.24 10.61
CA SER A 749 42.43 -24.21 12.04
C SER A 749 41.12 -23.46 12.25
N VAL A 750 40.13 -24.18 12.78
CA VAL A 750 38.75 -23.72 12.93
C VAL A 750 38.45 -23.48 14.41
N LEU A 751 37.99 -22.28 14.74
CA LEU A 751 37.37 -21.98 16.03
C LEU A 751 35.92 -22.47 15.95
N ARG A 752 35.53 -23.41 16.80
CA ARG A 752 34.13 -23.80 16.93
C ARG A 752 33.52 -23.19 18.17
N ILE A 753 32.33 -22.64 18.01
CA ILE A 753 31.56 -22.06 19.09
C ILE A 753 30.22 -22.79 19.15
N GLU A 754 30.00 -23.51 20.23
CA GLU A 754 28.73 -24.15 20.57
C GLU A 754 27.95 -23.23 21.51
N HIS A 755 26.70 -22.92 21.18
CA HIS A 755 25.81 -22.16 22.04
C HIS A 755 24.37 -22.66 21.92
N TYR A 756 23.55 -22.33 22.91
CA TYR A 756 22.12 -22.62 22.88
C TYR A 756 21.42 -21.94 21.69
N GLU A 757 20.56 -22.68 20.98
CA GLU A 757 19.95 -22.24 19.71
C GLU A 757 19.15 -20.94 19.82
N CYS A 758 18.48 -20.73 20.95
CA CYS A 758 17.69 -19.54 21.23
C CYS A 758 18.51 -18.36 21.78
N HIS A 759 19.80 -18.58 22.09
CA HIS A 759 20.70 -17.53 22.51
C HIS A 759 21.53 -17.02 21.33
N ARG A 760 22.00 -15.77 21.43
CA ARG A 760 22.94 -15.16 20.47
C ARG A 760 24.23 -14.80 21.20
N PHE A 761 25.32 -14.64 20.47
CA PHE A 761 26.58 -14.20 21.07
C PHE A 761 27.35 -13.24 20.17
N GLU A 762 28.19 -12.42 20.79
CA GLU A 762 29.16 -11.60 20.07
C GLU A 762 30.50 -11.63 20.82
N PHE A 763 31.53 -12.12 20.14
CA PHE A 763 32.89 -12.21 20.67
C PHE A 763 33.81 -11.28 19.86
N ASN A 764 34.27 -10.21 20.51
CA ASN A 764 35.10 -9.18 19.89
C ASN A 764 36.51 -9.18 20.51
N LEU A 765 37.53 -9.41 19.69
CA LEU A 765 38.92 -9.42 20.16
C LEU A 765 39.88 -8.77 19.16
N GLY A 766 40.88 -8.08 19.70
CA GLY A 766 42.07 -7.62 19.01
C GLY A 766 43.21 -8.63 19.17
N PHE A 767 43.96 -8.85 18.10
CA PHE A 767 45.10 -9.76 18.08
C PHE A 767 46.27 -9.10 17.36
N SER A 768 47.48 -9.16 17.91
CA SER A 768 48.67 -8.67 17.21
C SER A 768 49.85 -9.60 17.36
N TYR A 769 50.71 -9.67 16.34
CA TYR A 769 51.94 -10.46 16.37
C TYR A 769 53.01 -9.89 15.44
N VAL A 770 54.25 -10.31 15.68
CA VAL A 770 55.41 -10.04 14.83
C VAL A 770 55.78 -11.31 14.07
N SER A 771 56.08 -11.17 12.78
CA SER A 771 56.52 -12.29 11.93
C SER A 771 57.96 -12.69 12.24
N SER A 772 58.24 -13.98 12.46
CA SER A 772 59.63 -14.47 12.59
C SER A 772 60.45 -14.36 11.29
N LEU A 773 59.80 -14.18 10.14
CA LEU A 773 60.46 -14.01 8.84
C LEU A 773 60.95 -12.58 8.61
N ASP A 774 60.31 -11.62 9.28
CA ASP A 774 60.68 -10.22 9.27
C ASP A 774 60.24 -9.59 10.58
N GLU A 775 61.16 -9.53 11.55
CA GLU A 775 60.92 -9.00 12.89
C GLU A 775 60.52 -7.51 12.90
N ARG A 776 60.58 -6.82 11.74
CA ARG A 776 60.11 -5.45 11.59
C ARG A 776 58.63 -5.36 11.22
N THR A 777 58.02 -6.46 10.77
CA THR A 777 56.63 -6.48 10.32
C THR A 777 55.69 -6.94 11.44
N THR A 778 54.77 -6.05 11.83
CA THR A 778 53.73 -6.30 12.83
C THR A 778 52.36 -6.38 12.15
N PHE A 779 51.60 -7.41 12.49
CA PHE A 779 50.22 -7.63 12.05
C PHE A 779 49.29 -7.35 13.23
N GLU A 780 48.26 -6.54 12.99
CA GLU A 780 47.22 -6.20 13.97
C GLU A 780 45.86 -6.55 13.36
N ARG A 781 45.08 -7.38 14.04
CA ARG A 781 43.76 -7.86 13.62
C ARG A 781 42.70 -7.41 14.63
N SER A 782 41.55 -6.98 14.13
CA SER A 782 40.31 -6.86 14.92
C SER A 782 39.35 -7.91 14.39
N LEU A 783 38.84 -8.77 15.26
CA LEU A 783 38.02 -9.92 14.91
C LEU A 783 36.69 -9.87 15.67
N VAL A 784 35.61 -10.15 14.97
CA VAL A 784 34.26 -10.28 15.54
C VAL A 784 33.69 -11.62 15.10
N TYR A 785 33.28 -12.44 16.07
CA TYR A 785 32.57 -13.69 15.86
C TYR A 785 31.16 -13.56 16.42
N ASN A 786 30.15 -13.87 15.62
CA ASN A 786 28.76 -13.98 16.08
C ASN A 786 28.08 -15.17 15.39
N GLN A 787 26.84 -15.51 15.74
CA GLN A 787 26.18 -16.72 15.23
C GLN A 787 25.99 -16.77 13.69
N GLU A 788 26.10 -15.64 12.98
CA GLU A 788 25.89 -15.56 11.52
C GLU A 788 27.19 -15.39 10.73
N GLU A 789 28.12 -14.58 11.24
CA GLU A 789 29.29 -14.14 10.49
C GLU A 789 30.55 -13.97 11.34
N TYR A 790 31.67 -14.02 10.63
CA TYR A 790 33.01 -13.70 11.06
C TYR A 790 33.51 -12.49 10.29
N VAL A 791 33.89 -11.44 11.02
CA VAL A 791 34.44 -10.21 10.47
C VAL A 791 35.88 -10.06 10.94
N VAL A 792 36.78 -9.81 10.00
CA VAL A 792 38.20 -9.54 10.28
C VAL A 792 38.64 -8.27 9.58
N SER A 793 39.35 -7.41 10.31
CA SER A 793 40.11 -6.31 9.72
C SER A 793 41.58 -6.42 10.11
N GLU A 794 42.48 -6.36 9.14
CA GLU A 794 43.92 -6.47 9.36
C GLU A 794 44.64 -5.19 8.96
N ARG A 795 45.58 -4.77 9.82
CA ARG A 795 46.53 -3.69 9.59
C ARG A 795 47.94 -4.25 9.70
N VAL A 796 48.78 -3.93 8.72
CA VAL A 796 50.19 -4.34 8.70
C VAL A 796 51.08 -3.11 8.79
N SER A 797 52.11 -3.15 9.65
CA SER A 797 53.11 -2.09 9.81
C SER A 797 54.52 -2.64 9.69
N ILE A 798 55.42 -1.91 9.03
CA ILE A 798 56.81 -2.30 8.80
C ILE A 798 57.75 -1.26 9.42
N GLY A 799 58.59 -1.66 10.37
CA GLY A 799 59.62 -0.80 10.97
C GLY A 799 59.07 0.48 11.63
N GLY A 800 57.79 0.47 12.04
CA GLY A 800 57.09 1.62 12.61
C GLY A 800 56.65 2.71 11.61
N GLN A 801 57.00 2.61 10.32
CA GLN A 801 56.60 3.57 9.29
C GLN A 801 56.38 2.91 7.92
N ALA A 802 55.14 2.47 7.68
CA ALA A 802 54.44 2.35 6.40
C ALA A 802 53.09 1.67 6.71
N ILE A 803 51.96 2.33 6.43
CA ILE A 803 50.61 1.77 6.61
C ILE A 803 50.20 1.14 5.27
N ILE A 804 50.16 -0.19 5.19
CA ILE A 804 49.43 -0.87 4.11
C ILE A 804 47.92 -0.64 4.39
N PRO A 805 47.07 -0.40 3.38
CA PRO A 805 45.64 -0.21 3.58
C PRO A 805 45.06 -1.32 4.43
N VAL A 806 44.16 -0.96 5.36
CA VAL A 806 43.45 -1.94 6.19
C VAL A 806 42.68 -2.87 5.25
N THR A 807 42.99 -4.17 5.30
CA THR A 807 42.20 -5.17 4.59
C THR A 807 41.04 -5.60 5.47
N GLN A 808 39.91 -5.93 4.84
CA GLN A 808 38.71 -6.41 5.52
C GLN A 808 38.22 -7.70 4.86
N GLY A 809 37.74 -8.62 5.69
CA GLY A 809 37.15 -9.88 5.28
C GLY A 809 35.89 -10.17 6.09
N VAL A 810 34.87 -10.68 5.40
CA VAL A 810 33.64 -11.16 6.01
C VAL A 810 33.37 -12.56 5.47
N LEU A 811 33.07 -13.50 6.37
CA LEU A 811 32.75 -14.87 6.02
C LEU A 811 31.58 -15.35 6.91
N PRO A 812 30.53 -15.95 6.36
CA PRO A 812 29.50 -16.60 7.16
C PRO A 812 30.07 -17.70 8.05
N ALA A 813 29.40 -17.96 9.17
CA ALA A 813 29.65 -19.15 9.98
C ALA A 813 29.36 -20.41 9.15
N PHE A 814 30.13 -21.48 9.35
CA PHE A 814 30.05 -22.67 8.49
C PHE A 814 30.02 -23.98 9.28
N ASP A 815 29.64 -25.06 8.60
CA ASP A 815 29.56 -26.41 9.16
C ASP A 815 28.71 -26.44 10.44
N GLU A 816 27.46 -25.97 10.38
CA GLU A 816 26.56 -25.99 11.54
C GLU A 816 26.23 -27.44 11.95
N ILE A 817 26.34 -27.74 13.24
CA ILE A 817 25.93 -29.00 13.85
C ILE A 817 24.99 -28.73 15.02
N ARG A 818 23.90 -29.48 15.09
CA ARG A 818 22.92 -29.40 16.17
C ARG A 818 23.03 -30.58 17.11
N TYR A 819 23.03 -30.30 18.41
CA TYR A 819 23.04 -31.29 19.48
C TYR A 819 21.75 -31.20 20.30
N ASP A 820 21.24 -32.36 20.72
CA ASP A 820 20.15 -32.46 21.69
C ASP A 820 20.73 -32.99 23.01
N HIS A 821 20.99 -32.10 23.95
CA HIS A 821 21.56 -32.46 25.25
C HIS A 821 20.54 -33.08 26.21
N CYS A 822 19.25 -33.01 25.88
CA CYS A 822 18.19 -33.69 26.63
C CYS A 822 18.06 -35.15 26.23
N ASN A 823 18.41 -35.45 24.98
CA ASN A 823 18.41 -36.80 24.43
C ASN A 823 19.79 -37.16 23.82
N PRO A 824 20.80 -37.41 24.67
CA PRO A 824 22.18 -37.65 24.22
C PRO A 824 22.36 -38.93 23.39
N GLU A 825 21.36 -39.80 23.32
CA GLU A 825 21.37 -40.97 22.43
C GLU A 825 21.06 -40.61 20.97
N GLN A 826 20.46 -39.44 20.70
CA GLN A 826 20.23 -38.98 19.33
C GLN A 826 21.53 -38.51 18.67
N PRO A 827 21.81 -38.94 17.43
CA PRO A 827 22.99 -38.46 16.71
C PRO A 827 22.89 -36.96 16.41
N PRO A 828 23.99 -36.20 16.50
CA PRO A 828 24.02 -34.79 16.10
C PRO A 828 23.59 -34.61 14.64
N ARG A 829 22.83 -33.55 14.36
CA ARG A 829 22.36 -33.26 13.00
C ARG A 829 23.31 -32.25 12.34
N VAL A 830 23.85 -32.60 11.18
CA VAL A 830 24.73 -31.71 10.41
C VAL A 830 23.89 -30.96 9.37
N SER A 831 23.98 -29.62 9.34
CA SER A 831 23.19 -28.80 8.41
C SER A 831 23.76 -28.77 6.99
N CYS A 832 25.09 -28.92 6.85
CA CYS A 832 25.71 -29.00 5.54
C CYS A 832 25.68 -30.43 4.99
N GLU A 833 24.98 -30.64 3.88
CA GLU A 833 24.92 -31.93 3.18
C GLU A 833 25.93 -32.02 2.01
N GLU A 834 26.12 -30.94 1.24
CA GLU A 834 27.00 -30.90 0.05
C GLU A 834 27.98 -29.71 0.08
N PRO A 835 29.30 -29.94 0.25
CA PRO A 835 30.31 -28.88 0.26
C PRO A 835 30.43 -28.12 -1.06
N ILE A 836 30.90 -26.87 -0.99
CA ILE A 836 31.03 -26.00 -2.15
C ILE A 836 32.38 -26.21 -2.83
N SER A 837 32.37 -26.38 -4.15
CA SER A 837 33.62 -26.41 -4.91
C SER A 837 34.20 -25.01 -5.08
N VAL A 838 35.43 -24.81 -4.61
CA VAL A 838 36.22 -23.59 -4.81
C VAL A 838 37.65 -23.97 -5.20
N ASP A 839 38.29 -23.14 -6.02
CA ASP A 839 39.66 -23.31 -6.48
C ASP A 839 40.30 -21.94 -6.70
N PHE A 840 41.59 -21.87 -7.02
CA PHE A 840 42.23 -20.64 -7.44
C PHE A 840 43.30 -20.82 -8.52
N ARG A 841 43.67 -19.69 -9.13
CA ARG A 841 44.85 -19.60 -9.99
C ARG A 841 45.87 -18.70 -9.34
N ALA A 842 47.09 -19.22 -9.14
CA ALA A 842 48.24 -18.43 -8.73
C ALA A 842 49.18 -18.23 -9.92
N THR A 843 49.67 -17.00 -10.11
CA THR A 843 50.68 -16.66 -11.11
C THR A 843 51.85 -15.97 -10.41
N VAL A 844 53.05 -16.52 -10.56
CA VAL A 844 54.28 -15.96 -9.95
C VAL A 844 54.55 -14.57 -10.52
N LEU A 845 54.89 -13.61 -9.65
CA LEU A 845 55.40 -12.30 -10.08
C LEU A 845 56.86 -12.42 -10.53
N THR A 846 57.18 -11.87 -11.69
CA THR A 846 58.51 -11.97 -12.31
C THR A 846 59.51 -10.94 -11.79
N ASP A 847 59.03 -9.84 -11.22
CA ASP A 847 59.81 -8.67 -10.80
C ASP A 847 60.14 -8.67 -9.29
N ARG A 848 59.40 -9.43 -8.49
CA ARG A 848 59.56 -9.52 -7.02
C ARG A 848 58.94 -10.80 -6.46
N PRO A 849 59.34 -11.26 -5.27
CA PRO A 849 58.71 -12.40 -4.60
C PRO A 849 57.24 -12.12 -4.28
N GLY A 850 56.33 -12.84 -4.92
CA GLY A 850 54.89 -12.65 -4.77
C GLY A 850 54.07 -13.49 -5.75
N TYR A 851 52.76 -13.53 -5.52
CA TYR A 851 51.79 -14.15 -6.43
C TYR A 851 50.67 -13.18 -6.78
N ASN A 852 50.22 -13.24 -8.03
CA ASN A 852 48.91 -12.77 -8.43
C ASN A 852 47.91 -13.92 -8.28
N LEU A 853 46.98 -13.77 -7.35
CA LEU A 853 46.00 -14.79 -6.98
C LEU A 853 44.64 -14.43 -7.54
N ARG A 854 43.94 -15.41 -8.09
CA ARG A 854 42.58 -15.26 -8.60
C ARG A 854 41.71 -16.41 -8.12
N ALA A 855 40.67 -16.10 -7.35
CA ALA A 855 39.68 -17.07 -6.91
C ALA A 855 38.83 -17.57 -8.09
N VAL A 856 38.55 -18.87 -8.11
CA VAL A 856 37.73 -19.59 -9.09
C VAL A 856 36.61 -20.30 -8.32
N GLY A 857 35.36 -19.92 -8.58
CA GLY A 857 34.20 -20.44 -7.85
C GLY A 857 32.96 -19.57 -8.09
N PRO A 858 31.84 -19.88 -7.42
CA PRO A 858 30.58 -19.15 -7.54
C PRO A 858 30.78 -17.65 -7.30
N ARG A 859 30.29 -16.78 -8.19
CA ARG A 859 30.56 -15.32 -8.11
C ARG A 859 29.77 -14.59 -7.03
N THR A 860 28.67 -15.17 -6.59
CA THR A 860 27.71 -14.62 -5.64
C THR A 860 28.10 -14.87 -4.18
N LEU A 861 29.02 -15.80 -3.92
CA LEU A 861 29.43 -16.17 -2.57
C LEU A 861 30.61 -15.31 -2.08
N PRO A 862 30.63 -14.98 -0.77
CA PRO A 862 31.76 -14.31 -0.13
C PRO A 862 33.00 -15.22 -0.17
N ILE A 863 34.17 -14.61 -0.23
CA ILE A 863 35.44 -15.34 -0.17
C ILE A 863 36.37 -14.71 0.86
N LEU A 864 37.28 -15.51 1.39
CA LEU A 864 38.35 -15.06 2.27
C LEU A 864 39.66 -15.76 1.92
N TRP A 865 40.68 -14.98 1.59
CA TRP A 865 42.06 -15.44 1.52
C TRP A 865 42.70 -15.40 2.89
N ILE A 866 43.44 -16.45 3.25
CA ILE A 866 44.26 -16.51 4.45
C ILE A 866 45.65 -17.00 4.06
N ILE A 867 46.65 -16.12 4.17
CA ILE A 867 48.03 -16.32 3.74
C ILE A 867 48.95 -15.74 4.82
N GLU A 868 49.07 -16.45 5.94
CA GLU A 868 49.81 -15.98 7.11
C GLU A 868 51.24 -15.52 6.76
N HIS A 869 51.69 -14.45 7.42
CA HIS A 869 53.00 -13.81 7.23
C HIS A 869 53.22 -13.14 5.86
N SER A 870 52.22 -13.10 4.97
CA SER A 870 52.30 -12.39 3.69
C SER A 870 51.66 -10.99 3.76
N VAL A 871 51.81 -10.19 2.70
CA VAL A 871 51.18 -8.86 2.61
C VAL A 871 50.33 -8.76 1.34
N PRO A 872 48.99 -8.63 1.45
CA PRO A 872 48.19 -8.75 2.67
C PRO A 872 48.09 -10.22 3.14
N ALA A 873 47.99 -10.48 4.45
CA ALA A 873 47.81 -11.84 4.96
C ALA A 873 46.35 -12.29 4.92
N MET A 874 45.40 -11.37 5.02
CA MET A 874 43.97 -11.66 4.85
C MET A 874 43.30 -10.66 3.91
N THR A 875 42.42 -11.13 3.02
CA THR A 875 41.61 -10.25 2.15
C THR A 875 40.40 -10.97 1.56
N SER A 876 39.33 -10.23 1.26
CA SER A 876 38.15 -10.74 0.54
C SER A 876 38.19 -10.46 -0.97
N GLU A 877 39.28 -9.87 -1.49
CA GLU A 877 39.40 -9.56 -2.92
C GLU A 877 39.52 -10.81 -3.79
N ARG A 878 38.70 -10.91 -4.85
CA ARG A 878 38.77 -12.02 -5.82
C ARG A 878 40.06 -12.06 -6.63
N ARG A 879 40.76 -10.94 -6.73
CA ARG A 879 42.09 -10.83 -7.34
C ARG A 879 42.98 -10.04 -6.40
N VAL A 880 44.00 -10.68 -5.85
CA VAL A 880 44.94 -10.04 -4.93
C VAL A 880 46.37 -10.28 -5.39
N VAL A 881 47.21 -9.28 -5.22
CA VAL A 881 48.66 -9.42 -5.35
C VAL A 881 49.24 -9.52 -3.94
N THR A 882 49.76 -10.70 -3.58
CA THR A 882 50.42 -10.91 -2.29
C THR A 882 51.94 -10.91 -2.45
N GLN A 883 52.65 -10.33 -1.47
CA GLN A 883 54.10 -10.29 -1.38
C GLN A 883 54.58 -11.03 -0.14
N PHE A 884 55.73 -11.70 -0.26
CA PHE A 884 56.26 -12.54 0.81
C PHE A 884 57.78 -12.74 0.70
N GLN A 885 58.42 -13.34 1.71
CA GLN A 885 59.87 -13.58 1.71
C GLN A 885 60.27 -14.74 0.76
N PRO A 886 61.28 -14.55 -0.12
CA PRO A 886 61.75 -15.60 -1.02
C PRO A 886 62.31 -16.80 -0.24
N ASN A 887 62.26 -18.00 -0.86
CA ASN A 887 62.71 -19.28 -0.29
C ASN A 887 61.96 -19.80 0.95
N THR A 888 60.87 -19.17 1.35
CA THR A 888 60.01 -19.67 2.44
C THR A 888 58.71 -20.23 1.84
N PRO A 889 58.26 -21.44 2.23
CA PRO A 889 56.95 -21.94 1.81
C PRO A 889 55.84 -21.23 2.59
N TYR A 890 54.81 -20.76 1.88
CA TYR A 890 53.60 -20.16 2.43
C TYR A 890 52.42 -21.07 2.18
N GLN A 891 51.58 -21.23 3.20
CA GLN A 891 50.29 -21.90 3.04
C GLN A 891 49.26 -20.86 2.62
N LEU A 892 48.73 -21.05 1.42
CA LEU A 892 47.71 -20.22 0.84
C LEU A 892 46.37 -20.93 0.97
N MET A 893 45.41 -20.28 1.61
CA MET A 893 44.06 -20.80 1.84
C MET A 893 43.02 -19.87 1.23
N LEU A 894 42.03 -20.45 0.57
CA LEU A 894 40.84 -19.77 0.06
C LEU A 894 39.59 -20.44 0.62
N LEU A 895 38.76 -19.64 1.29
CA LEU A 895 37.48 -20.06 1.86
C LEU A 895 36.32 -19.37 1.15
N THR A 896 35.19 -20.06 1.06
CA THR A 896 33.88 -19.52 0.70
C THR A 896 32.82 -20.28 1.48
N VAL A 897 31.66 -19.68 1.74
CA VAL A 897 30.56 -20.33 2.48
C VAL A 897 29.24 -19.91 1.84
N ASP A 898 28.30 -20.85 1.67
CA ASP A 898 26.91 -20.52 1.36
C ASP A 898 26.18 -20.21 2.67
N PRO A 899 25.72 -18.95 2.86
CA PRO A 899 25.08 -18.54 4.10
C PRO A 899 23.76 -19.26 4.39
N ASN A 900 23.11 -19.87 3.39
CA ASN A 900 21.83 -20.56 3.59
C ASN A 900 22.03 -22.00 4.07
N THR A 901 23.01 -22.71 3.51
CA THR A 901 23.27 -24.12 3.82
C THR A 901 24.39 -24.28 4.85
N THR A 902 25.12 -23.21 5.16
CA THR A 902 26.35 -23.20 5.98
C THR A 902 27.48 -24.04 5.39
N CYS A 903 27.35 -24.52 4.15
CA CYS A 903 28.35 -25.38 3.53
C CYS A 903 29.60 -24.59 3.16
N PRO A 904 30.78 -24.98 3.66
CA PRO A 904 32.02 -24.35 3.26
C PRO A 904 32.52 -24.91 1.92
N GLY A 905 33.24 -24.06 1.20
CA GLY A 905 34.20 -24.45 0.18
C GLY A 905 35.59 -24.03 0.62
N PHE A 906 36.54 -24.94 0.55
CA PHE A 906 37.92 -24.71 0.98
C PHE A 906 38.92 -25.33 0.03
N VAL A 907 39.98 -24.57 -0.26
CA VAL A 907 41.17 -25.06 -0.95
C VAL A 907 42.41 -24.49 -0.27
N SER A 908 43.43 -25.33 -0.09
CA SER A 908 44.70 -24.95 0.50
C SER A 908 45.86 -25.54 -0.30
N GLU A 909 46.88 -24.73 -0.56
CA GLU A 909 48.10 -25.16 -1.24
C GLU A 909 49.34 -24.54 -0.57
N GLU A 910 50.41 -25.31 -0.47
CA GLU A 910 51.70 -24.82 0.01
C GLU A 910 52.57 -24.41 -1.19
N LEU A 911 52.86 -23.11 -1.31
CA LEU A 911 53.59 -22.55 -2.43
C LEU A 911 54.92 -21.93 -1.98
N SER A 912 55.96 -22.06 -2.80
CA SER A 912 57.22 -21.35 -2.62
C SER A 912 57.69 -20.74 -3.94
N TRP A 913 58.33 -19.58 -3.87
CA TRP A 913 58.79 -18.85 -5.06
C TRP A 913 59.81 -19.65 -5.89
N THR A 914 60.57 -20.57 -5.27
CA THR A 914 61.57 -21.41 -5.93
C THR A 914 61.06 -22.73 -6.50
N ASN A 915 59.88 -23.21 -6.11
CA ASN A 915 59.34 -24.49 -6.62
C ASN A 915 58.67 -24.37 -8.01
N LEU A 916 58.58 -23.16 -8.59
CA LEU A 916 57.79 -22.85 -9.78
C LEU A 916 58.54 -22.04 -10.87
N ILE A 917 59.81 -21.67 -10.61
CA ILE A 917 60.77 -21.21 -11.62
C ILE A 917 61.62 -22.42 -12.01
#